data_AF-A0A7V3I650-F1
#
_entry.id   AF-A0A7V3I650-F1
#
_cell.length_a   1.000
_cell.length_b   1.000
_cell.length_c   1.000
_cell.angle_alpha   90.00
_cell.angle_beta   90.00
_cell.angle_gamma   90.00
#
_symmetry.space_group_name_H-M   'P 1'
#
loop_
_entity.id
_entity.type
_entity.pdbx_description
1 polymer ?
#
loop_
_entity_poly.entity_id
_entity_poly.type
_entity_poly.pdbx_seq_one_letter_code
_entity_poly.pdbx_strand_id
1 'polypeptide(L)'
;KDGTSTVCVWLHDTDPADSVNPELYYSYRPTVAGGWSAPAPVFAANNQKYETDPKVIYTDMNKIMLVWTQNELAKNADWNSIPNTIKEQELYYITGVYNAVNKTIQWSPLGAKKLTDDTAAAKNPQFPAHHGDGLVSLGADQNHGNAVAVWVRENYTPIQGVQRDETNYNPTWDIYAATYNGATQTWSNPFLLSPVADNTCDAQPDAAMNTNGDIMVAWERDADGSFTTNGDRFVATRSYSAQNAAWGPMVVQNTWPSGALSPAVTYDGAGSAIVLFNTRGDNSKGQAVQDGPDERLWSACFSANPPVVAPVSNTAEAPRCLESKVRCDMMNQTVAIWRGFPAAGQYGYNGQVAMNLRYAGMPTCTNWGGTAFLTNDNSTKWQVDFDVDGSDIIRIVYVKKEGALPGAQFGQGYDGIYLLEIGRGPDLLIDSVTLDKERPLPGEQVTITAHVRNAGNQRAFGFNVDFMLDTGPIGSQNVSMLTGQGSIDLHQTWIADGCPHVLTVLADATNVIVETNESNNAFVTDIGRIPPPQNLTAYADSVSGGIELTWDHPGADHFKIYRGDAPGSHSPLGTAQSTHYLDLEVELDHDYYYVVTAADAAQESVPSNEVAANVGLDHDEDTIPDISDPDDDNDGMDDACEVAYGFDQYDPADGLQDFDDDDFTNAEECQAGTDPKDANSHPDTVPPTTPVVTAPRYAASTSRLTATWVADDSYSGIAEYRYAIGTSPGSTDTRTWTSNGASSSLTATGLSLANGATYYVAVVAIDAAGNQSAMGASSGTKVDTTAPVITGPLAQPWTTRTNISASWDADDPESYISAFEYSVGSSAGAADIVGWTDVGLALG
;
A
#
# COMPACT_ATOMS: atom_id res chain seq x y z
N LYS A 1 1.77 8.35 -25.65
CA LYS A 1 2.10 8.02 -27.06
C LYS A 1 3.31 7.11 -27.20
N ASP A 2 4.40 7.32 -26.46
CA ASP A 2 5.62 6.50 -26.50
C ASP A 2 5.61 5.31 -25.52
N GLY A 3 4.49 5.06 -24.84
CA GLY A 3 4.44 4.06 -23.78
C GLY A 3 5.29 4.43 -22.55
N THR A 4 5.67 5.70 -22.38
CA THR A 4 6.58 6.12 -21.28
C THR A 4 5.93 6.92 -20.16
N SER A 5 4.75 7.52 -20.37
CA SER A 5 4.07 8.30 -19.33
C SER A 5 2.55 8.41 -19.47
N THR A 6 1.87 8.49 -18.32
CA THR A 6 0.43 8.79 -18.19
C THR A 6 0.25 10.12 -17.48
N VAL A 7 -0.73 10.92 -17.92
CA VAL A 7 -1.12 12.18 -17.27
C VAL A 7 -2.60 12.08 -16.90
N CYS A 8 -2.91 12.47 -15.67
CA CYS A 8 -4.28 12.59 -15.19
C CYS A 8 -4.52 14.06 -14.81
N VAL A 9 -5.72 14.55 -15.13
CA VAL A 9 -6.21 15.87 -14.71
C VAL A 9 -7.51 15.68 -13.95
N TRP A 10 -7.71 16.44 -12.88
CA TRP A 10 -8.94 16.38 -12.09
C TRP A 10 -9.18 17.70 -11.36
N LEU A 11 -10.36 17.79 -10.75
CA LEU A 11 -10.75 18.86 -9.86
C LEU A 11 -10.40 18.46 -8.43
N HIS A 12 -9.55 19.22 -7.75
CA HIS A 12 -9.09 18.96 -6.40
C HIS A 12 -9.61 20.02 -5.44
N ASP A 13 -10.21 19.58 -4.33
CA ASP A 13 -10.63 20.45 -3.24
C ASP A 13 -9.51 20.53 -2.20
N THR A 14 -8.95 21.73 -2.01
CA THR A 14 -7.82 21.94 -1.09
C THR A 14 -8.26 22.42 0.31
N ASP A 15 -9.54 22.75 0.51
CA ASP A 15 -10.06 23.29 1.77
C ASP A 15 -11.27 22.47 2.28
N PRO A 16 -11.09 21.60 3.29
CA PRO A 16 -12.19 20.83 3.87
C PRO A 16 -13.28 21.70 4.53
N ALA A 17 -13.03 22.99 4.78
CA ALA A 17 -14.02 23.95 5.29
C ALA A 17 -14.80 24.67 4.18
N ASP A 18 -14.37 24.59 2.92
CA ASP A 18 -14.97 25.26 1.77
C ASP A 18 -15.12 24.28 0.60
N SER A 19 -15.98 23.27 0.80
CA SER A 19 -16.22 22.17 -0.14
C SER A 19 -16.88 22.55 -1.46
N VAL A 20 -16.85 23.83 -1.81
CA VAL A 20 -17.55 24.44 -2.94
C VAL A 20 -16.56 24.92 -4.01
N ASN A 21 -15.25 24.87 -3.75
CA ASN A 21 -14.24 25.57 -4.54
C ASN A 21 -13.10 24.67 -5.06
N PRO A 22 -13.40 23.64 -5.88
CA PRO A 22 -12.36 22.81 -6.48
C PRO A 22 -11.50 23.59 -7.47
N GLU A 23 -10.23 23.18 -7.61
CA GLU A 23 -9.26 23.75 -8.55
C GLU A 23 -8.74 22.68 -9.53
N LEU A 24 -8.25 23.09 -10.70
CA LEU A 24 -7.66 22.17 -11.67
C LEU A 24 -6.26 21.72 -11.27
N TYR A 25 -6.10 20.41 -11.08
CA TYR A 25 -4.85 19.75 -10.74
C TYR A 25 -4.48 18.70 -11.77
N TYR A 26 -3.20 18.37 -11.81
CA TYR A 26 -2.67 17.29 -12.60
C TYR A 26 -1.63 16.49 -11.83
N SER A 27 -1.47 15.23 -12.24
CA SER A 27 -0.37 14.35 -11.85
C SER A 27 0.09 13.58 -13.07
N TYR A 28 1.34 13.17 -13.05
CA TYR A 28 1.93 12.32 -14.07
C TYR A 28 2.44 11.02 -13.44
N ARG A 29 2.57 9.97 -14.24
CA ARG A 29 3.25 8.73 -13.85
C ARG A 29 4.11 8.22 -15.01
N PRO A 30 5.44 8.02 -14.82
CA PRO A 30 6.29 7.36 -15.80
C PRO A 30 6.07 5.83 -15.81
N THR A 31 6.37 5.14 -16.90
CA THR A 31 6.13 3.68 -17.04
C THR A 31 7.24 2.80 -16.49
N VAL A 32 8.45 3.32 -16.30
CA VAL A 32 9.47 2.64 -15.49
C VAL A 32 9.09 2.77 -14.03
N ALA A 33 9.12 1.64 -13.29
CA ALA A 33 8.71 1.49 -11.89
C ALA A 33 8.69 2.82 -11.10
N GLY A 34 7.49 3.39 -10.95
CA GLY A 34 7.29 4.70 -10.34
C GLY A 34 5.82 4.95 -9.98
N GLY A 35 5.59 5.59 -8.84
CA GLY A 35 4.27 6.07 -8.43
C GLY A 35 3.83 7.31 -9.19
N TRP A 36 2.58 7.71 -8.99
CA TRP A 36 2.11 9.03 -9.42
C TRP A 36 2.92 10.14 -8.75
N SER A 37 3.10 11.24 -9.48
CA SER A 37 3.63 12.48 -8.95
C SER A 37 2.71 13.07 -7.89
N ALA A 38 3.28 13.90 -7.03
CA ALA A 38 2.49 14.81 -6.21
C ALA A 38 1.55 15.62 -7.11
N PRO A 39 0.28 15.82 -6.71
CA PRO A 39 -0.63 16.73 -7.38
C PRO A 39 -0.02 18.12 -7.52
N ALA A 40 -0.06 18.66 -8.73
CA ALA A 40 0.36 20.02 -9.02
C ALA A 40 -0.81 20.81 -9.61
N PRO A 41 -1.02 22.07 -9.21
CA PRO A 41 -2.08 22.88 -9.79
C PRO A 41 -1.71 23.28 -11.22
N VAL A 42 -2.71 23.37 -12.10
CA VAL A 42 -2.54 23.85 -13.48
C VAL A 42 -2.20 25.36 -13.49
N PHE A 43 -2.70 26.11 -12.52
CA PHE A 43 -2.49 27.55 -12.34
C PHE A 43 -1.89 27.87 -10.96
N ALA A 44 -1.44 29.11 -10.75
CA ALA A 44 -1.09 29.56 -9.40
C ALA A 44 -2.36 29.59 -8.51
N ALA A 45 -2.18 29.35 -7.20
CA ALA A 45 -3.25 29.29 -6.19
C ALA A 45 -3.94 30.66 -5.99
N ASN A 46 -4.86 31.01 -6.90
CA ASN A 46 -5.69 32.21 -6.85
C ASN A 46 -6.66 32.35 -8.05
N ASN A 47 -6.94 31.31 -8.85
CA ASN A 47 -7.98 31.42 -9.87
C ASN A 47 -9.35 31.49 -9.18
N GLN A 48 -9.93 32.68 -9.11
CA GLN A 48 -11.19 32.95 -8.41
C GLN A 48 -12.41 32.55 -9.25
N LYS A 49 -12.34 31.48 -10.05
CA LYS A 49 -13.36 31.04 -11.02
C LYS A 49 -13.82 29.61 -10.75
N TYR A 50 -15.05 29.25 -11.13
CA TYR A 50 -15.54 27.88 -11.01
C TYR A 50 -15.16 27.08 -12.26
N GLU A 51 -14.32 26.05 -12.11
CA GLU A 51 -13.95 25.13 -13.20
C GLU A 51 -14.70 23.79 -13.14
N THR A 52 -15.17 23.29 -14.28
CA THR A 52 -15.84 21.99 -14.42
C THR A 52 -15.38 21.21 -15.66
N ASP A 53 -15.66 19.91 -15.66
CA ASP A 53 -15.52 19.01 -16.81
C ASP A 53 -14.16 18.98 -17.56
N PRO A 54 -13.00 18.95 -16.87
CA PRO A 54 -11.72 18.90 -17.57
C PRO A 54 -11.62 17.70 -18.52
N LYS A 55 -10.99 17.93 -19.66
CA LYS A 55 -10.60 16.91 -20.65
C LYS A 55 -9.16 17.15 -21.06
N VAL A 56 -8.37 16.09 -21.08
CA VAL A 56 -6.97 16.13 -21.48
C VAL A 56 -6.73 15.18 -22.64
N ILE A 57 -5.95 15.64 -23.61
CA ILE A 57 -5.45 14.82 -24.71
C ILE A 57 -3.96 15.12 -24.92
N TYR A 58 -3.25 14.14 -25.45
CA TYR A 58 -1.97 14.44 -26.09
C TYR A 58 -2.25 15.09 -27.46
N THR A 59 -1.47 16.10 -27.82
CA THR A 59 -1.48 16.72 -29.16
C THR A 59 -0.20 16.44 -29.96
N ASP A 60 0.78 15.79 -29.33
CA ASP A 60 2.03 15.34 -29.94
C ASP A 60 2.72 14.38 -28.95
N MET A 61 3.91 13.88 -29.26
CA MET A 61 4.68 12.98 -28.37
C MET A 61 4.84 13.52 -26.94
N ASN A 62 5.05 14.82 -26.78
CA ASN A 62 5.22 15.47 -25.47
C ASN A 62 4.34 16.71 -25.28
N LYS A 63 3.38 16.97 -26.17
CA LYS A 63 2.48 18.13 -26.07
C LYS A 63 1.14 17.68 -25.56
N ILE A 64 0.58 18.44 -24.63
CA ILE A 64 -0.68 18.16 -23.97
C ILE A 64 -1.61 19.35 -24.20
N MET A 65 -2.88 19.06 -24.42
CA MET A 65 -3.94 20.05 -24.44
C MET A 65 -4.96 19.69 -23.36
N LEU A 66 -5.31 20.69 -22.56
CA LEU A 66 -6.35 20.62 -21.55
C LEU A 66 -7.46 21.59 -21.95
N VAL A 67 -8.71 21.12 -21.91
CA VAL A 67 -9.93 21.93 -22.09
C VAL A 67 -10.83 21.74 -20.88
N TRP A 68 -11.48 22.81 -20.42
CA TRP A 68 -12.42 22.79 -19.30
C TRP A 68 -13.50 23.85 -19.51
N THR A 69 -14.61 23.71 -18.78
CA THR A 69 -15.62 24.76 -18.65
C THR A 69 -15.26 25.66 -17.47
N GLN A 70 -15.41 26.97 -17.64
CA GLN A 70 -15.15 27.94 -16.58
C GLN A 70 -16.29 28.96 -16.50
N ASN A 71 -16.73 29.26 -15.28
CA ASN A 71 -17.66 30.36 -15.02
C ASN A 71 -16.89 31.68 -14.86
N GLU A 72 -17.34 32.74 -15.54
CA GLU A 72 -16.69 34.06 -15.53
C GLU A 72 -16.98 34.90 -14.27
N LEU A 73 -17.79 34.43 -13.33
CA LEU A 73 -18.03 35.11 -12.05
C LEU A 73 -16.92 34.83 -11.01
N ALA A 74 -16.76 35.73 -10.03
CA ALA A 74 -15.81 35.56 -8.94
C ALA A 74 -16.35 34.59 -7.86
N LYS A 75 -15.48 33.72 -7.30
CA LYS A 75 -15.75 32.66 -6.30
C LYS A 75 -16.55 33.08 -5.05
N ASN A 76 -16.65 34.38 -4.73
CA ASN A 76 -17.27 34.88 -3.49
C ASN A 76 -18.77 35.24 -3.60
N ALA A 77 -19.43 34.90 -4.71
CA ALA A 77 -20.85 35.14 -4.88
C ALA A 77 -21.64 33.87 -4.53
N ASP A 78 -22.59 33.96 -3.58
CA ASP A 78 -23.44 32.82 -3.18
C ASP A 78 -24.22 32.32 -4.41
N TRP A 79 -23.90 31.11 -4.88
CA TRP A 79 -24.42 30.48 -6.10
C TRP A 79 -25.96 30.53 -6.22
N ASN A 80 -26.64 30.47 -5.06
CA ASN A 80 -28.10 30.48 -4.95
C ASN A 80 -28.69 31.90 -4.96
N SER A 81 -27.87 32.92 -4.73
CA SER A 81 -28.25 34.33 -4.68
C SER A 81 -28.00 35.08 -6.01
N ILE A 82 -27.25 34.47 -6.93
CA ILE A 82 -26.92 35.04 -8.24
C ILE A 82 -28.08 34.77 -9.21
N PRO A 83 -28.73 35.80 -9.78
CA PRO A 83 -29.71 35.62 -10.85
C PRO A 83 -29.12 34.80 -12.00
N ASN A 84 -29.87 33.83 -12.53
CA ASN A 84 -29.40 32.96 -13.62
C ASN A 84 -28.97 33.75 -14.89
N THR A 85 -29.41 35.00 -15.02
CA THR A 85 -29.05 35.98 -16.06
C THR A 85 -27.60 36.47 -16.03
N ILE A 86 -26.78 36.03 -15.06
CA ILE A 86 -25.40 36.51 -14.85
C ILE A 86 -24.37 35.34 -14.88
N LYS A 87 -24.82 34.09 -15.02
CA LYS A 87 -23.95 32.89 -15.03
C LYS A 87 -23.43 32.62 -16.45
N GLU A 88 -22.40 33.33 -16.90
CA GLU A 88 -21.73 33.05 -18.18
C GLU A 88 -20.70 31.92 -18.00
N GLN A 89 -20.90 30.79 -18.68
CA GLN A 89 -19.96 29.64 -18.71
C GLN A 89 -19.35 29.53 -20.10
N GLU A 90 -18.02 29.55 -20.17
CA GLU A 90 -17.26 29.51 -21.42
C GLU A 90 -16.26 28.34 -21.37
N LEU A 91 -15.87 27.86 -22.55
CA LEU A 91 -14.81 26.86 -22.68
C LEU A 91 -13.46 27.54 -22.73
N TYR A 92 -12.52 26.97 -21.99
CA TYR A 92 -11.13 27.39 -21.95
C TYR A 92 -10.22 26.26 -22.36
N TYR A 93 -9.06 26.61 -22.92
CA TYR A 93 -8.00 25.66 -23.22
C TYR A 93 -6.63 26.20 -22.84
N ILE A 94 -5.72 25.28 -22.54
CA ILE A 94 -4.29 25.56 -22.36
C ILE A 94 -3.47 24.42 -22.97
N THR A 95 -2.32 24.77 -23.53
CA THR A 95 -1.35 23.80 -24.02
C THR A 95 -0.15 23.73 -23.09
N GLY A 96 0.45 22.55 -22.98
CA GLY A 96 1.64 22.31 -22.16
C GLY A 96 2.62 21.38 -22.86
N VAL A 97 3.88 21.46 -22.45
CA VAL A 97 4.93 20.53 -22.88
C VAL A 97 5.37 19.71 -21.68
N TYR A 98 5.26 18.39 -21.80
CA TYR A 98 5.75 17.46 -20.80
C TYR A 98 7.28 17.39 -20.82
N ASN A 99 7.89 17.55 -19.66
CA ASN A 99 9.32 17.38 -19.45
C ASN A 99 9.56 16.10 -18.64
N ALA A 100 10.09 15.06 -19.30
CA ALA A 100 10.35 13.76 -18.68
C ALA A 100 11.48 13.78 -17.63
N VAL A 101 12.43 14.73 -17.72
CA VAL A 101 13.57 14.82 -16.80
C VAL A 101 13.15 15.40 -15.46
N ASN A 102 12.48 16.56 -15.50
CA ASN A 102 12.01 17.24 -14.30
C ASN A 102 10.67 16.69 -13.81
N LYS A 103 10.05 15.85 -14.66
CA LYS A 103 8.75 15.26 -14.43
C LYS A 103 7.71 16.32 -14.07
N THR A 104 7.50 17.25 -14.99
CA THR A 104 6.54 18.37 -14.82
C THR A 104 5.95 18.74 -16.17
N ILE A 105 4.73 19.27 -16.19
CA ILE A 105 4.18 19.91 -17.38
C ILE A 105 4.54 21.39 -17.33
N GLN A 106 5.23 21.88 -18.36
CA GLN A 106 5.43 23.30 -18.58
C GLN A 106 4.23 23.83 -19.37
N TRP A 107 3.26 24.38 -18.64
CA TRP A 107 2.11 25.05 -19.24
C TRP A 107 2.52 26.30 -20.00
N SER A 108 1.77 26.62 -21.06
CA SER A 108 2.03 27.77 -21.92
C SER A 108 2.12 29.07 -21.09
N PRO A 109 3.20 29.86 -21.25
CA PRO A 109 3.36 31.12 -20.53
C PRO A 109 2.34 32.19 -20.94
N LEU A 110 1.62 31.97 -22.06
CA LEU A 110 0.52 32.83 -22.50
C LEU A 110 -0.77 32.61 -21.68
N GLY A 111 -0.78 31.62 -20.78
CA GLY A 111 -1.94 31.28 -19.96
C GLY A 111 -3.06 30.59 -20.73
N ALA A 112 -4.17 30.38 -20.01
CA ALA A 112 -5.41 29.85 -20.55
C ALA A 112 -6.03 30.81 -21.58
N LYS A 113 -6.59 30.27 -22.65
CA LYS A 113 -7.31 31.02 -23.67
C LYS A 113 -8.76 30.55 -23.74
N LYS A 114 -9.66 31.48 -24.02
CA LYS A 114 -11.04 31.18 -24.40
C LYS A 114 -11.06 30.38 -25.71
N LEU A 115 -11.72 29.24 -25.69
CA LEU A 115 -12.11 28.49 -26.88
C LEU A 115 -13.42 29.07 -27.43
N THR A 116 -14.36 29.36 -26.54
CA THR A 116 -15.59 30.08 -26.83
C THR A 116 -15.53 31.47 -26.20
N ASP A 117 -15.93 32.49 -26.98
CA ASP A 117 -16.01 33.87 -26.54
C ASP A 117 -17.32 34.45 -27.07
N ASP A 118 -18.41 34.10 -26.40
CA ASP A 118 -19.76 34.45 -26.83
C ASP A 118 -20.08 35.94 -26.59
N THR A 119 -19.15 36.70 -26.00
CA THR A 119 -19.32 38.10 -25.64
C THR A 119 -19.37 39.07 -26.83
N ALA A 120 -18.91 38.68 -28.02
CA ALA A 120 -18.64 39.61 -29.12
C ALA A 120 -19.73 39.71 -30.23
N ALA A 121 -20.65 38.74 -30.39
CA ALA A 121 -21.51 38.68 -31.59
C ALA A 121 -23.02 38.43 -31.40
N ALA A 122 -23.50 38.08 -30.20
CA ALA A 122 -24.88 37.56 -30.03
C ALA A 122 -25.74 38.27 -28.98
N LYS A 123 -25.44 39.52 -28.59
CA LYS A 123 -26.33 40.26 -27.69
C LYS A 123 -27.59 40.72 -28.43
N ASN A 124 -28.64 39.90 -28.38
CA ASN A 124 -30.00 40.34 -28.67
C ASN A 124 -30.39 41.46 -27.67
N PRO A 125 -30.70 42.68 -28.11
CA PRO A 125 -31.04 43.79 -27.21
C PRO A 125 -32.29 43.55 -26.36
N GLN A 126 -33.15 42.58 -26.73
CA GLN A 126 -34.36 42.24 -26.00
C GLN A 126 -34.18 41.15 -24.93
N PHE A 127 -33.09 40.38 -24.97
CA PHE A 127 -32.82 39.29 -24.02
C PHE A 127 -31.30 39.16 -23.80
N PRO A 128 -30.75 39.66 -22.67
CA PRO A 128 -29.33 39.53 -22.37
C PRO A 128 -28.97 38.05 -22.13
N ALA A 129 -28.18 37.50 -23.07
CA ALA A 129 -27.22 36.40 -22.95
C ALA A 129 -27.44 35.37 -21.82
N HIS A 130 -28.03 34.24 -22.15
CA HIS A 130 -27.84 32.99 -21.43
C HIS A 130 -27.27 31.97 -22.44
N HIS A 131 -25.95 31.91 -22.54
CA HIS A 131 -25.26 30.84 -23.24
C HIS A 131 -24.27 30.25 -22.24
N GLY A 132 -24.60 29.06 -21.74
CA GLY A 132 -23.68 28.26 -20.95
C GLY A 132 -23.11 27.17 -21.85
N ASP A 133 -21.79 27.20 -22.09
CA ASP A 133 -21.09 26.10 -22.72
C ASP A 133 -20.65 25.07 -21.67
N GLY A 134 -20.94 23.79 -21.90
CA GLY A 134 -20.68 22.71 -20.94
C GLY A 134 -20.57 21.32 -21.59
N LEU A 135 -20.32 20.29 -20.77
CA LEU A 135 -20.23 18.89 -21.21
C LEU A 135 -19.26 18.67 -22.38
N VAL A 136 -18.09 19.33 -22.33
CA VAL A 136 -17.10 19.23 -23.41
C VAL A 136 -16.49 17.82 -23.50
N SER A 137 -16.33 17.33 -24.72
CA SER A 137 -15.48 16.19 -25.05
C SER A 137 -14.40 16.58 -26.07
N LEU A 138 -13.30 15.83 -26.04
CA LEU A 138 -12.16 16.02 -26.92
C LEU A 138 -11.86 14.72 -27.69
N GLY A 139 -11.60 14.88 -28.98
CA GLY A 139 -10.99 13.85 -29.82
C GLY A 139 -9.70 14.38 -30.44
N ALA A 140 -8.73 13.51 -30.69
CA ALA A 140 -7.49 13.82 -31.40
C ALA A 140 -7.29 12.85 -32.55
N ASP A 141 -6.58 13.25 -33.61
CA ASP A 141 -6.10 12.28 -34.60
C ASP A 141 -5.06 11.34 -33.96
N GLN A 142 -4.82 10.16 -34.54
CA GLN A 142 -3.87 9.19 -33.93
C GLN A 142 -2.41 9.69 -33.94
N ASN A 143 -2.08 10.67 -34.78
CA ASN A 143 -0.79 11.36 -34.76
C ASN A 143 -0.72 12.47 -33.70
N HIS A 144 -1.88 12.81 -33.14
CA HIS A 144 -2.23 13.80 -32.15
C HIS A 144 -2.10 15.26 -32.61
N GLY A 145 -1.68 15.54 -33.85
CA GLY A 145 -1.43 16.91 -34.31
C GLY A 145 -2.69 17.77 -34.44
N ASN A 146 -3.85 17.18 -34.71
CA ASN A 146 -5.13 17.88 -34.77
C ASN A 146 -6.09 17.35 -33.71
N ALA A 147 -7.03 18.20 -33.30
CA ALA A 147 -8.05 17.84 -32.33
C ALA A 147 -9.42 18.37 -32.72
N VAL A 148 -10.45 17.85 -32.08
CA VAL A 148 -11.83 18.34 -32.13
C VAL A 148 -12.33 18.51 -30.71
N ALA A 149 -12.97 19.64 -30.45
CA ALA A 149 -13.79 19.84 -29.26
C ALA A 149 -15.24 19.79 -29.68
N VAL A 150 -16.06 19.07 -28.92
CA VAL A 150 -17.51 19.06 -29.04
C VAL A 150 -18.12 19.37 -27.68
N TRP A 151 -19.16 20.18 -27.64
CA TRP A 151 -19.78 20.61 -26.40
C TRP A 151 -21.26 20.92 -26.58
N VAL A 152 -21.93 21.07 -25.44
CA VAL A 152 -23.30 21.54 -25.37
C VAL A 152 -23.30 23.04 -25.14
N ARG A 153 -24.17 23.74 -25.87
CA ARG A 153 -24.49 25.15 -25.64
C ARG A 153 -25.95 25.29 -25.28
N GLU A 154 -26.22 25.96 -24.16
CA GLU A 154 -27.58 26.31 -23.78
C GLU A 154 -28.15 27.38 -24.71
N ASN A 155 -29.33 27.11 -25.29
CA ASN A 155 -30.04 28.02 -26.18
C ASN A 155 -31.47 28.28 -25.71
N TYR A 156 -31.91 29.52 -25.94
CA TYR A 156 -33.19 30.03 -25.48
C TYR A 156 -34.13 30.23 -26.68
N THR A 157 -34.84 29.17 -27.06
CA THR A 157 -35.79 29.25 -28.19
C THR A 157 -37.14 29.83 -27.72
N PRO A 158 -37.69 30.88 -28.38
CA PRO A 158 -38.99 31.43 -28.00
C PRO A 158 -40.13 30.47 -28.36
N ILE A 159 -40.96 30.07 -27.38
CA ILE A 159 -42.29 29.51 -27.66
C ILE A 159 -43.19 30.70 -28.03
N GLN A 160 -43.75 30.71 -29.24
CA GLN A 160 -44.72 31.73 -29.63
C GLN A 160 -45.97 31.67 -28.76
N GLY A 161 -46.33 32.80 -28.12
CA GLY A 161 -47.63 33.00 -27.48
C GLY A 161 -47.73 32.72 -25.99
N VAL A 162 -46.62 32.40 -25.29
CA VAL A 162 -46.61 32.19 -23.84
C VAL A 162 -45.82 33.33 -23.16
N GLN A 163 -46.48 34.12 -22.31
CA GLN A 163 -45.80 34.99 -21.33
C GLN A 163 -45.17 34.06 -20.28
N ARG A 164 -43.85 34.07 -20.13
CA ARG A 164 -43.15 33.12 -19.25
C ARG A 164 -42.71 33.73 -17.93
N ASP A 165 -42.92 32.98 -16.85
CA ASP A 165 -42.26 33.12 -15.55
C ASP A 165 -41.10 32.11 -15.42
N GLU A 166 -40.24 32.31 -14.42
CA GLU A 166 -39.04 31.50 -14.15
C GLU A 166 -39.33 30.06 -13.71
N THR A 167 -40.60 29.65 -13.58
CA THR A 167 -40.99 28.31 -13.11
C THR A 167 -41.41 27.34 -14.21
N ASN A 168 -41.47 27.78 -15.47
CA ASN A 168 -41.87 26.97 -16.64
C ASN A 168 -40.87 27.10 -17.81
N TYR A 169 -39.62 26.69 -17.58
CA TYR A 169 -38.56 26.74 -18.59
C TYR A 169 -37.97 25.35 -18.84
N ASN A 170 -37.85 24.97 -20.12
CA ASN A 170 -37.12 23.78 -20.54
C ASN A 170 -36.00 24.27 -21.47
N PRO A 171 -34.74 24.34 -21.01
CA PRO A 171 -33.64 24.80 -21.85
C PRO A 171 -33.45 23.83 -23.01
N THR A 172 -33.30 24.35 -24.23
CA THR A 172 -32.86 23.54 -25.37
C THR A 172 -31.34 23.57 -25.40
N TRP A 173 -30.72 22.41 -25.50
CA TRP A 173 -29.28 22.26 -25.55
C TRP A 173 -28.88 21.91 -26.97
N ASP A 174 -27.97 22.68 -27.54
CA ASP A 174 -27.47 22.48 -28.90
C ASP A 174 -26.03 21.96 -28.87
N ILE A 175 -25.69 21.09 -29.82
CA ILE A 175 -24.35 20.55 -29.95
C ILE A 175 -23.52 21.43 -30.88
N TYR A 176 -22.36 21.87 -30.41
CA TYR A 176 -21.37 22.60 -31.19
C TYR A 176 -20.07 21.82 -31.30
N ALA A 177 -19.33 22.05 -32.38
CA ALA A 177 -17.96 21.56 -32.52
C ALA A 177 -17.02 22.59 -33.12
N ALA A 178 -15.75 22.50 -32.76
CA ALA A 178 -14.64 23.24 -33.35
C ALA A 178 -13.46 22.31 -33.56
N THR A 179 -12.68 22.54 -34.62
CA THR A 179 -11.48 21.77 -34.93
C THR A 179 -10.23 22.57 -34.64
N TYR A 180 -9.23 21.93 -34.05
CA TYR A 180 -7.92 22.49 -33.79
C TYR A 180 -6.92 21.98 -34.82
N ASN A 181 -6.25 22.92 -35.47
CA ASN A 181 -5.12 22.61 -36.35
C ASN A 181 -3.83 22.83 -35.57
N GLY A 182 -3.08 21.76 -35.24
CA GLY A 182 -1.85 21.90 -34.45
C GLY A 182 -0.66 22.44 -35.22
N ALA A 183 -0.70 22.49 -36.56
CA ALA A 183 0.34 23.15 -37.34
C ALA A 183 0.21 24.69 -37.23
N THR A 184 -1.02 25.22 -37.26
CA THR A 184 -1.27 26.67 -37.08
C THR A 184 -1.54 27.06 -35.63
N GLN A 185 -1.78 26.09 -34.75
CA GLN A 185 -2.17 26.25 -33.35
C GLN A 185 -3.43 27.09 -33.15
N THR A 186 -4.43 26.89 -34.00
CA THR A 186 -5.68 27.67 -34.01
C THR A 186 -6.90 26.76 -34.03
N TRP A 187 -7.94 27.17 -33.30
CA TRP A 187 -9.28 26.61 -33.41
C TRP A 187 -10.04 27.23 -34.60
N SER A 188 -10.88 26.43 -35.24
CA SER A 188 -11.90 26.92 -36.17
C SER A 188 -12.99 27.68 -35.41
N ASN A 189 -13.80 28.45 -36.15
CA ASN A 189 -15.03 28.97 -35.57
C ASN A 189 -15.96 27.81 -35.15
N PRO A 190 -16.70 27.94 -34.02
CA PRO A 190 -17.72 26.98 -33.63
C PRO A 190 -18.74 26.72 -34.75
N PHE A 191 -19.08 25.46 -34.95
CA PHE A 191 -20.07 25.00 -35.92
C PHE A 191 -21.21 24.29 -35.21
N LEU A 192 -22.45 24.68 -35.51
CA LEU A 192 -23.66 24.07 -34.96
C LEU A 192 -23.92 22.69 -35.59
N LEU A 193 -23.87 21.63 -34.77
CA LEU A 193 -24.09 20.25 -35.17
C LEU A 193 -25.58 19.84 -35.11
N SER A 194 -26.35 20.31 -34.12
CA SER A 194 -27.81 20.13 -34.01
C SER A 194 -28.54 21.34 -34.64
N PRO A 195 -29.25 21.21 -35.77
CA PRO A 195 -29.91 22.36 -36.38
C PRO A 195 -31.03 22.93 -35.48
N VAL A 196 -31.01 24.24 -35.22
CA VAL A 196 -31.97 25.01 -34.36
C VAL A 196 -33.48 24.74 -34.61
N ALA A 197 -33.84 24.11 -35.73
CA ALA A 197 -35.23 23.91 -36.13
C ALA A 197 -35.90 22.65 -35.55
N ASP A 198 -35.18 21.78 -34.82
CA ASP A 198 -35.72 20.49 -34.37
C ASP A 198 -36.39 20.51 -32.98
N ASN A 199 -36.34 21.63 -32.24
CA ASN A 199 -36.95 21.82 -30.92
C ASN A 199 -36.60 20.72 -29.90
N THR A 200 -35.45 20.08 -30.04
CA THR A 200 -34.98 18.99 -29.16
C THR A 200 -34.04 19.47 -28.06
N CYS A 201 -33.82 18.62 -27.07
CA CYS A 201 -32.73 18.80 -26.12
C CYS A 201 -31.62 17.81 -26.50
N ASP A 202 -30.46 18.31 -26.91
CA ASP A 202 -29.31 17.49 -27.26
C ASP A 202 -28.24 17.56 -26.17
N ALA A 203 -27.78 16.40 -25.69
CA ALA A 203 -26.88 16.31 -24.54
C ALA A 203 -25.72 15.33 -24.74
N GLN A 204 -24.71 15.44 -23.86
CA GLN A 204 -23.60 14.50 -23.71
C GLN A 204 -22.95 14.06 -25.05
N PRO A 205 -22.26 14.98 -25.76
CA PRO A 205 -21.58 14.62 -26.99
C PRO A 205 -20.25 13.90 -26.73
N ASP A 206 -19.85 13.05 -27.66
CA ASP A 206 -18.49 12.54 -27.77
C ASP A 206 -18.02 12.58 -29.23
N ALA A 207 -16.71 12.74 -29.43
CA ALA A 207 -16.12 12.88 -30.75
C ALA A 207 -14.79 12.12 -30.85
N ALA A 208 -14.55 11.54 -32.02
CA ALA A 208 -13.27 10.95 -32.37
C ALA A 208 -12.80 11.46 -33.73
N MET A 209 -11.48 11.49 -33.93
CA MET A 209 -10.85 11.88 -35.19
C MET A 209 -9.90 10.77 -35.66
N ASN A 210 -9.96 10.41 -36.94
CA ASN A 210 -9.02 9.44 -37.51
C ASN A 210 -7.73 10.13 -38.01
N THR A 211 -6.75 9.36 -38.48
CA THR A 211 -5.47 9.87 -39.03
C THR A 211 -5.62 10.72 -40.29
N ASN A 212 -6.74 10.60 -41.01
CA ASN A 212 -7.04 11.42 -42.18
C ASN A 212 -7.68 12.77 -41.79
N GLY A 213 -8.02 12.97 -40.51
CA GLY A 213 -8.72 14.15 -40.01
C GLY A 213 -10.24 14.07 -40.14
N ASP A 214 -10.81 12.94 -40.55
CA ASP A 214 -12.26 12.75 -40.53
C ASP A 214 -12.73 12.63 -39.09
N ILE A 215 -13.90 13.19 -38.80
CA ILE A 215 -14.46 13.25 -37.45
C ILE A 215 -15.81 12.55 -37.45
N MET A 216 -16.07 11.76 -36.41
CA MET A 216 -17.40 11.28 -36.07
C MET A 216 -17.79 11.87 -34.72
N VAL A 217 -18.99 12.44 -34.66
CA VAL A 217 -19.61 12.96 -33.44
C VAL A 217 -20.89 12.19 -33.19
N ALA A 218 -21.12 11.78 -31.95
CA ALA A 218 -22.36 11.19 -31.50
C ALA A 218 -22.83 11.88 -30.22
N TRP A 219 -24.15 12.02 -30.05
CA TRP A 219 -24.74 12.66 -28.88
C TRP A 219 -26.14 12.10 -28.59
N GLU A 220 -26.65 12.39 -27.40
CA GLU A 220 -28.01 12.05 -26.99
C GLU A 220 -28.97 13.10 -27.56
N ARG A 221 -29.95 12.66 -28.34
CA ARG A 221 -31.04 13.52 -28.82
C ARG A 221 -32.34 13.15 -28.13
N ASP A 222 -32.94 14.12 -27.47
CA ASP A 222 -34.23 13.99 -26.80
C ASP A 222 -35.34 14.74 -27.54
N ALA A 223 -36.30 14.00 -28.10
CA ALA A 223 -37.23 14.53 -29.09
C ALA A 223 -38.25 15.56 -28.56
N ASP A 224 -38.57 15.53 -27.27
CA ASP A 224 -39.52 16.46 -26.65
C ASP A 224 -38.86 17.42 -25.63
N GLY A 225 -37.54 17.29 -25.45
CA GLY A 225 -36.72 18.04 -24.52
C GLY A 225 -36.98 17.71 -23.05
N SER A 226 -37.74 16.67 -22.75
CA SER A 226 -38.03 16.19 -21.39
C SER A 226 -37.27 14.91 -21.09
N PHE A 227 -36.30 15.00 -20.17
CA PHE A 227 -35.58 13.83 -19.68
C PHE A 227 -36.44 12.80 -18.91
N THR A 228 -37.73 13.07 -18.72
CA THR A 228 -38.66 12.18 -18.01
C THR A 228 -39.27 11.09 -18.91
N THR A 229 -39.21 11.27 -20.22
CA THR A 229 -39.61 10.31 -21.24
C THR A 229 -38.35 9.57 -21.73
N ASN A 230 -38.38 8.23 -21.70
CA ASN A 230 -37.24 7.42 -22.15
C ASN A 230 -37.39 7.00 -23.63
N GLY A 231 -38.63 6.87 -24.10
CA GLY A 231 -38.94 6.26 -25.40
C GLY A 231 -38.63 7.12 -26.62
N ASP A 232 -38.27 8.38 -26.40
CA ASP A 232 -37.99 9.45 -27.36
C ASP A 232 -36.51 9.89 -27.40
N ARG A 233 -35.67 9.25 -26.59
CA ARG A 233 -34.22 9.46 -26.58
C ARG A 233 -33.51 8.52 -27.54
N PHE A 234 -32.74 9.08 -28.48
CA PHE A 234 -32.00 8.36 -29.50
C PHE A 234 -30.55 8.85 -29.61
N VAL A 235 -29.67 8.02 -30.18
CA VAL A 235 -28.36 8.49 -30.62
C VAL A 235 -28.53 9.30 -31.89
N ALA A 236 -27.98 10.51 -31.92
CA ALA A 236 -27.78 11.28 -33.14
C ALA A 236 -26.29 11.28 -33.50
N THR A 237 -25.98 11.24 -34.79
CA THR A 237 -24.61 11.27 -35.29
C THR A 237 -24.43 12.29 -36.40
N ARG A 238 -23.20 12.80 -36.51
CA ARG A 238 -22.78 13.66 -37.62
C ARG A 238 -21.30 13.47 -37.90
N SER A 239 -20.94 13.45 -39.18
CA SER A 239 -19.55 13.25 -39.61
C SER A 239 -18.99 14.47 -40.31
N TYR A 240 -17.68 14.71 -40.13
CA TYR A 240 -16.89 15.67 -40.88
C TYR A 240 -15.95 14.92 -41.81
N SER A 241 -15.89 15.34 -43.06
CA SER A 241 -14.91 14.83 -44.02
C SER A 241 -13.77 15.83 -44.17
N ALA A 242 -12.55 15.41 -43.81
CA ALA A 242 -11.36 16.25 -43.97
C ALA A 242 -11.07 16.51 -45.45
N GLN A 243 -11.28 15.51 -46.31
CA GLN A 243 -11.11 15.65 -47.75
C GLN A 243 -11.99 16.75 -48.36
N ASN A 244 -13.24 16.86 -47.88
CA ASN A 244 -14.20 17.84 -48.37
C ASN A 244 -14.25 19.12 -47.53
N ALA A 245 -13.52 19.15 -46.42
CA ALA A 245 -13.55 20.21 -45.40
C ALA A 245 -14.97 20.61 -44.96
N ALA A 246 -15.88 19.64 -44.82
CA ALA A 246 -17.30 19.91 -44.57
C ALA A 246 -17.96 18.87 -43.65
N TRP A 247 -18.93 19.34 -42.87
CA TRP A 247 -19.85 18.51 -42.09
C TRP A 247 -20.96 17.96 -42.96
N GLY A 248 -21.19 16.64 -42.87
CA GLY A 248 -22.33 15.96 -43.48
C GLY A 248 -23.67 16.28 -42.79
N PRO A 249 -24.77 15.65 -43.21
CA PRO A 249 -26.06 15.80 -42.55
C PRO A 249 -26.06 15.16 -41.16
N MET A 250 -26.89 15.69 -40.26
CA MET A 250 -27.24 15.03 -39.00
C MET A 250 -28.11 13.81 -39.29
N VAL A 251 -27.82 12.68 -38.63
CA VAL A 251 -28.57 11.43 -38.74
C VAL A 251 -29.04 11.00 -37.35
N VAL A 252 -30.36 10.98 -37.14
CA VAL A 252 -30.96 10.40 -35.93
C VAL A 252 -31.13 8.90 -36.15
N GLN A 253 -30.64 8.09 -35.20
CA GLN A 253 -30.58 6.64 -35.32
C GLN A 253 -31.86 5.96 -34.82
N ASN A 254 -32.99 6.27 -35.44
CA ASN A 254 -34.33 5.86 -34.98
C ASN A 254 -34.59 4.35 -35.02
N THR A 255 -33.71 3.59 -35.69
CA THR A 255 -33.77 2.13 -35.76
C THR A 255 -33.00 1.46 -34.62
N TRP A 256 -32.24 2.23 -33.85
CA TRP A 256 -31.52 1.76 -32.67
C TRP A 256 -32.48 1.72 -31.48
N PRO A 257 -32.17 0.94 -30.44
CA PRO A 257 -32.92 0.98 -29.19
C PRO A 257 -33.08 2.41 -28.65
N SER A 258 -34.30 2.76 -28.22
CA SER A 258 -34.59 4.04 -27.56
C SER A 258 -34.07 4.05 -26.11
N GLY A 259 -34.06 5.23 -25.50
CA GLY A 259 -33.50 5.43 -24.16
C GLY A 259 -31.98 5.49 -24.17
N ALA A 260 -31.37 5.89 -25.29
CA ALA A 260 -29.92 5.97 -25.44
C ALA A 260 -29.28 6.98 -24.48
N LEU A 261 -28.12 6.64 -23.93
CA LEU A 261 -27.35 7.43 -22.98
C LEU A 261 -25.84 7.26 -23.21
N SER A 262 -25.08 8.31 -22.91
CA SER A 262 -23.62 8.39 -22.89
C SER A 262 -22.96 7.78 -24.13
N PRO A 263 -23.28 8.27 -25.34
CA PRO A 263 -22.61 7.80 -26.53
C PRO A 263 -21.11 8.10 -26.44
N ALA A 264 -20.30 7.12 -26.84
CA ALA A 264 -18.86 7.23 -26.94
C ALA A 264 -18.40 6.83 -28.34
N VAL A 265 -17.39 7.51 -28.88
CA VAL A 265 -16.94 7.33 -30.26
C VAL A 265 -15.45 7.04 -30.31
N THR A 266 -15.04 6.12 -31.19
CA THR A 266 -13.64 5.93 -31.59
C THR A 266 -13.56 5.58 -33.06
N TYR A 267 -12.38 5.70 -33.66
CA TYR A 267 -12.07 5.08 -34.94
C TYR A 267 -11.28 3.82 -34.75
N ASP A 268 -11.52 2.82 -35.60
CA ASP A 268 -10.69 1.64 -35.71
C ASP A 268 -9.49 1.88 -36.65
N GLY A 269 -8.53 0.97 -36.67
CA GLY A 269 -7.34 1.06 -37.53
C GLY A 269 -7.63 1.00 -39.03
N ALA A 270 -8.86 0.58 -39.42
CA ALA A 270 -9.33 0.63 -40.80
C ALA A 270 -10.00 1.98 -41.15
N GLY A 271 -10.11 2.91 -40.19
CA GLY A 271 -10.75 4.21 -40.38
C GLY A 271 -12.28 4.16 -40.29
N SER A 272 -12.86 3.07 -39.78
CA SER A 272 -14.29 2.96 -39.51
C SER A 272 -14.61 3.53 -38.13
N ALA A 273 -15.68 4.32 -38.02
CA ALA A 273 -16.10 4.86 -36.72
C ALA A 273 -16.93 3.82 -35.97
N ILE A 274 -16.65 3.67 -34.68
CA ILE A 274 -17.37 2.81 -33.74
C ILE A 274 -18.08 3.73 -32.75
N VAL A 275 -19.39 3.55 -32.63
CA VAL A 275 -20.23 4.24 -31.63
C VAL A 275 -20.70 3.21 -30.62
N LEU A 276 -20.41 3.48 -29.35
CA LEU A 276 -20.85 2.72 -28.18
C LEU A 276 -21.90 3.57 -27.44
N PHE A 277 -22.98 2.97 -26.95
CA PHE A 277 -23.97 3.68 -26.15
C PHE A 277 -24.69 2.74 -25.19
N ASN A 278 -25.27 3.30 -24.13
CA ASN A 278 -26.07 2.57 -23.16
C ASN A 278 -27.55 2.83 -23.42
N THR A 279 -28.43 1.91 -23.00
CA THR A 279 -29.88 2.16 -22.99
C THR A 279 -30.45 2.12 -21.59
N ARG A 280 -31.42 2.99 -21.31
CA ARG A 280 -32.26 2.90 -20.11
C ARG A 280 -33.42 1.93 -20.33
N GLY A 281 -33.77 1.13 -19.33
CA GLY A 281 -34.96 0.29 -19.38
C GLY A 281 -36.24 1.08 -19.67
N ASP A 282 -37.18 0.50 -20.41
CA ASP A 282 -38.47 1.12 -20.75
C ASP A 282 -39.38 1.18 -19.51
N ASN A 283 -39.75 2.40 -19.11
CA ASN A 283 -40.71 2.64 -18.04
C ASN A 283 -42.10 2.85 -18.65
N SER A 284 -42.73 1.78 -19.15
CA SER A 284 -44.13 1.83 -19.62
C SER A 284 -45.19 2.12 -18.52
N LYS A 285 -44.80 2.64 -17.34
CA LYS A 285 -45.68 2.85 -16.17
C LYS A 285 -45.48 4.17 -15.39
N GLY A 286 -45.05 5.26 -16.02
CA GLY A 286 -45.32 6.63 -15.53
C GLY A 286 -45.04 6.92 -14.04
N GLN A 287 -44.00 6.33 -13.45
CA GLN A 287 -43.50 6.69 -12.12
C GLN A 287 -42.03 7.05 -12.22
N ALA A 288 -41.62 8.03 -11.41
CA ALA A 288 -40.26 8.52 -11.32
C ALA A 288 -39.26 7.37 -11.15
N VAL A 289 -38.45 7.17 -12.19
CA VAL A 289 -37.09 6.62 -12.20
C VAL A 289 -36.73 5.70 -11.02
N GLN A 290 -37.02 4.41 -11.18
CA GLN A 290 -36.20 3.37 -10.56
C GLN A 290 -35.71 2.43 -11.66
N ASP A 291 -34.39 2.32 -11.74
CA ASP A 291 -33.58 1.52 -12.66
C ASP A 291 -34.17 0.13 -12.91
N GLY A 292 -34.44 -0.21 -14.17
CA GLY A 292 -35.06 -1.47 -14.61
C GLY A 292 -34.02 -2.55 -14.99
N PRO A 293 -34.44 -3.81 -15.20
CA PRO A 293 -33.54 -4.94 -15.54
C PRO A 293 -33.03 -4.96 -17.00
N ASP A 294 -33.38 -3.96 -17.82
CA ASP A 294 -33.19 -3.97 -19.28
C ASP A 294 -32.09 -3.01 -19.79
N GLU A 295 -31.25 -2.49 -18.91
CA GLU A 295 -30.11 -1.64 -19.31
C GLU A 295 -29.02 -2.47 -19.99
N ARG A 296 -28.59 -2.04 -21.19
CA ARG A 296 -27.64 -2.78 -22.03
C ARG A 296 -26.62 -1.86 -22.68
N LEU A 297 -25.46 -2.43 -22.99
CA LEU A 297 -24.39 -1.80 -23.75
C LEU A 297 -24.52 -2.23 -25.23
N TRP A 298 -24.53 -1.25 -26.13
CA TRP A 298 -24.74 -1.45 -27.57
C TRP A 298 -23.62 -0.82 -28.37
N SER A 299 -23.24 -1.46 -29.48
CA SER A 299 -22.29 -0.90 -30.44
C SER A 299 -22.82 -0.91 -31.86
N ALA A 300 -22.40 0.10 -32.62
CA ALA A 300 -22.64 0.21 -34.05
C ALA A 300 -21.36 0.69 -34.77
N CYS A 301 -21.26 0.36 -36.05
CA CYS A 301 -20.14 0.79 -36.89
C CYS A 301 -20.59 1.53 -38.13
N PHE A 302 -19.76 2.49 -38.52
CA PHE A 302 -19.90 3.28 -39.72
C PHE A 302 -18.69 3.02 -40.61
N SER A 303 -18.92 2.55 -41.84
CA SER A 303 -17.84 2.42 -42.82
C SER A 303 -17.17 3.76 -43.09
N ALA A 304 -15.88 3.73 -43.45
CA ALA A 304 -15.23 4.91 -43.98
C ALA A 304 -15.99 5.42 -45.23
N ASN A 305 -16.32 6.72 -45.17
CA ASN A 305 -16.96 7.58 -46.16
C ASN A 305 -17.42 6.94 -47.51
N PRO A 306 -18.73 6.90 -47.82
CA PRO A 306 -19.83 7.38 -47.00
C PRO A 306 -20.12 6.43 -45.81
N PRO A 307 -20.58 6.97 -44.68
CA PRO A 307 -20.91 6.17 -43.51
C PRO A 307 -22.12 5.27 -43.78
N VAL A 308 -21.88 3.98 -44.01
CA VAL A 308 -22.91 2.94 -44.05
C VAL A 308 -22.96 2.30 -42.67
N VAL A 309 -24.15 2.28 -42.06
CA VAL A 309 -24.38 1.76 -40.71
C VAL A 309 -24.51 0.24 -40.77
N ALA A 310 -23.67 -0.47 -40.01
CA ALA A 310 -23.83 -1.90 -39.75
C ALA A 310 -24.95 -2.16 -38.70
N PRO A 311 -25.57 -3.35 -38.65
CA PRO A 311 -26.58 -3.68 -37.64
C PRO A 311 -26.04 -3.48 -36.20
N VAL A 312 -26.86 -2.90 -35.33
CA VAL A 312 -26.54 -2.74 -33.90
C VAL A 312 -26.55 -4.10 -33.21
N SER A 313 -25.60 -4.35 -32.32
CA SER A 313 -25.48 -5.60 -31.55
C SER A 313 -25.36 -5.36 -30.06
N ASN A 314 -25.91 -6.27 -29.26
CA ASN A 314 -25.66 -6.31 -27.82
C ASN A 314 -24.20 -6.71 -27.57
N THR A 315 -23.45 -5.88 -26.84
CA THR A 315 -22.01 -6.10 -26.64
C THR A 315 -21.69 -6.91 -25.38
N ALA A 316 -22.63 -7.00 -24.44
CA ALA A 316 -22.53 -7.82 -23.23
C ALA A 316 -23.90 -8.15 -22.64
N GLU A 317 -24.09 -9.35 -22.09
CA GLU A 317 -25.18 -9.64 -21.14
C GLU A 317 -24.83 -9.05 -19.77
N ALA A 318 -24.75 -7.72 -19.70
CA ALA A 318 -24.50 -6.99 -18.47
C ALA A 318 -25.84 -6.44 -17.95
N PRO A 319 -26.23 -6.75 -16.70
CA PRO A 319 -27.57 -6.41 -16.24
C PRO A 319 -27.84 -4.91 -16.04
N ARG A 320 -26.82 -4.03 -15.97
CA ARG A 320 -26.92 -2.55 -15.92
C ARG A 320 -25.62 -1.84 -16.30
N CYS A 321 -25.68 -0.85 -17.19
CA CYS A 321 -24.53 -0.07 -17.67
C CYS A 321 -24.81 1.44 -17.55
N LEU A 322 -24.02 2.15 -16.74
CA LEU A 322 -24.30 3.54 -16.35
C LEU A 322 -23.48 4.58 -17.13
N GLU A 323 -22.20 4.29 -17.39
CA GLU A 323 -21.26 5.13 -18.13
C GLU A 323 -20.42 4.22 -19.01
N SER A 324 -20.12 4.63 -20.24
CA SER A 324 -19.23 3.88 -21.13
C SER A 324 -18.25 4.79 -21.88
N LYS A 325 -17.08 4.23 -22.17
CA LYS A 325 -16.01 4.85 -22.95
C LYS A 325 -15.47 3.81 -23.92
N VAL A 326 -15.05 4.27 -25.10
CA VAL A 326 -14.49 3.40 -26.13
C VAL A 326 -13.23 4.02 -26.74
N ARG A 327 -12.19 3.21 -26.91
CA ARG A 327 -10.95 3.60 -27.58
C ARG A 327 -10.44 2.43 -28.40
N CYS A 328 -9.85 2.72 -29.55
CA CYS A 328 -9.13 1.73 -30.35
C CYS A 328 -7.64 2.02 -30.29
N ASP A 329 -6.81 0.98 -30.17
CA ASP A 329 -5.36 1.13 -30.39
C ASP A 329 -4.98 1.18 -31.87
N MET A 330 -3.70 1.47 -32.09
CA MET A 330 -3.02 1.37 -33.38
C MET A 330 -2.96 -0.06 -33.93
N MET A 331 -3.17 -1.10 -33.11
CA MET A 331 -3.28 -2.50 -33.54
C MET A 331 -4.69 -2.90 -33.95
N ASN A 332 -5.63 -1.95 -34.06
CA ASN A 332 -7.02 -2.16 -34.46
C ASN A 332 -7.85 -3.00 -33.46
N GLN A 333 -7.48 -3.01 -32.19
CA GLN A 333 -8.27 -3.59 -31.11
C GLN A 333 -9.06 -2.50 -30.41
N THR A 334 -10.37 -2.72 -30.31
CA THR A 334 -11.28 -1.78 -29.67
C THR A 334 -11.56 -2.23 -28.25
N VAL A 335 -11.47 -1.31 -27.30
CA VAL A 335 -11.80 -1.57 -25.92
C VAL A 335 -12.94 -0.69 -25.49
N ALA A 336 -13.91 -1.32 -24.86
CA ALA A 336 -15.00 -0.66 -24.18
C ALA A 336 -14.76 -0.81 -22.68
N ILE A 337 -14.82 0.31 -21.97
CA ILE A 337 -14.87 0.33 -20.51
C ILE A 337 -16.20 0.90 -20.11
N TRP A 338 -16.79 0.32 -19.07
CA TRP A 338 -18.07 0.76 -18.57
C TRP A 338 -18.20 0.47 -17.07
N ARG A 339 -19.18 1.12 -16.44
CA ARG A 339 -19.53 0.89 -15.03
C ARG A 339 -20.86 0.15 -14.92
N GLY A 340 -20.90 -0.92 -14.13
CA GLY A 340 -22.12 -1.70 -13.91
C GLY A 340 -22.00 -2.84 -12.90
N PHE A 341 -22.96 -3.76 -12.90
CA PHE A 341 -23.05 -4.84 -11.90
C PHE A 341 -22.82 -6.24 -12.51
N PRO A 342 -22.18 -7.16 -11.77
CA PRO A 342 -21.93 -8.53 -12.24
C PRO A 342 -23.18 -9.44 -12.23
N ALA A 343 -24.24 -9.08 -11.51
CA ALA A 343 -25.45 -9.91 -11.37
C ALA A 343 -26.74 -9.11 -11.56
N ALA A 344 -27.75 -9.76 -12.15
CA ALA A 344 -29.06 -9.17 -12.38
C ALA A 344 -29.81 -8.93 -11.06
N GLY A 345 -30.52 -7.79 -10.97
CA GLY A 345 -31.30 -7.43 -9.79
C GLY A 345 -30.53 -6.71 -8.67
N GLN A 346 -29.30 -6.26 -8.92
CA GLN A 346 -28.62 -5.27 -8.08
C GLN A 346 -29.02 -3.85 -8.52
N TYR A 347 -29.39 -2.97 -7.57
CA TYR A 347 -29.92 -1.62 -7.82
C TYR A 347 -29.03 -0.55 -7.18
N GLY A 348 -28.83 0.58 -7.87
CA GLY A 348 -28.09 1.74 -7.37
C GLY A 348 -27.20 2.43 -8.41
N TYR A 349 -26.71 3.62 -8.07
CA TYR A 349 -25.81 4.43 -8.91
C TYR A 349 -24.32 4.02 -8.84
N ASN A 350 -24.00 3.10 -7.94
CA ASN A 350 -22.64 2.63 -7.67
C ASN A 350 -22.45 1.28 -8.39
N GLY A 351 -21.24 0.90 -8.79
CA GLY A 351 -21.07 -0.33 -9.56
C GLY A 351 -19.62 -0.54 -9.96
N GLN A 352 -19.26 -1.76 -10.34
CA GLN A 352 -17.89 -2.12 -10.70
C GLN A 352 -17.49 -1.53 -12.04
N VAL A 353 -16.19 -1.24 -12.19
CA VAL A 353 -15.57 -0.99 -13.50
C VAL A 353 -15.41 -2.32 -14.21
N ALA A 354 -15.83 -2.37 -15.46
CA ALA A 354 -15.77 -3.54 -16.33
C ALA A 354 -15.19 -3.16 -17.70
N MET A 355 -14.66 -4.15 -18.39
CA MET A 355 -14.17 -4.01 -19.75
C MET A 355 -14.63 -5.14 -20.67
N ASN A 356 -14.74 -4.82 -21.95
CA ASN A 356 -14.85 -5.78 -23.04
C ASN A 356 -13.82 -5.44 -24.11
N LEU A 357 -13.20 -6.48 -24.67
CA LEU A 357 -12.21 -6.36 -25.74
C LEU A 357 -12.81 -6.81 -27.07
N ARG A 358 -12.59 -6.06 -28.13
CA ARG A 358 -12.85 -6.45 -29.51
C ARG A 358 -11.53 -6.58 -30.26
N TYR A 359 -11.31 -7.75 -30.84
CA TYR A 359 -10.06 -8.08 -31.51
C TYR A 359 -9.98 -7.53 -32.94
N ALA A 360 -8.75 -7.28 -33.41
CA ALA A 360 -8.46 -6.87 -34.77
C ALA A 360 -8.90 -7.93 -35.81
N GLY A 361 -9.38 -7.47 -36.97
CA GLY A 361 -9.73 -8.35 -38.10
C GLY A 361 -11.10 -9.03 -38.01
N MET A 362 -11.92 -8.74 -36.99
CA MET A 362 -13.28 -9.25 -36.93
C MET A 362 -14.18 -8.58 -37.98
N PRO A 363 -14.87 -9.37 -38.85
CA PRO A 363 -15.57 -8.86 -40.02
C PRO A 363 -16.82 -8.02 -39.71
N THR A 364 -17.30 -8.04 -38.46
CA THR A 364 -18.43 -7.24 -37.99
C THR A 364 -18.10 -6.59 -36.64
N CYS A 365 -18.71 -5.44 -36.37
CA CYS A 365 -18.54 -4.72 -35.12
C CYS A 365 -19.36 -5.27 -33.94
N THR A 366 -19.69 -6.55 -34.01
CA THR A 366 -20.68 -7.20 -33.15
C THR A 366 -20.09 -8.27 -32.24
N ASN A 367 -18.81 -8.59 -32.41
CA ASN A 367 -18.15 -9.66 -31.67
C ASN A 367 -17.21 -9.08 -30.62
N TRP A 368 -17.76 -8.79 -29.45
CA TRP A 368 -16.99 -8.45 -28.26
C TRP A 368 -16.63 -9.72 -27.50
N GLY A 369 -15.43 -9.73 -26.91
CA GLY A 369 -15.02 -10.76 -25.96
C GLY A 369 -15.83 -10.70 -24.67
N GLY A 370 -15.64 -11.71 -23.81
CA GLY A 370 -16.30 -11.77 -22.51
C GLY A 370 -15.99 -10.54 -21.64
N THR A 371 -16.91 -10.24 -20.73
CA THR A 371 -16.77 -9.13 -19.77
C THR A 371 -15.76 -9.50 -18.69
N ALA A 372 -14.79 -8.61 -18.45
CA ALA A 372 -13.88 -8.68 -17.32
C ALA A 372 -14.17 -7.54 -16.34
N PHE A 373 -14.49 -7.86 -15.08
CA PHE A 373 -14.64 -6.87 -14.02
C PHE A 373 -13.29 -6.52 -13.42
N LEU A 374 -12.95 -5.24 -13.42
CA LEU A 374 -11.65 -4.69 -13.01
C LEU A 374 -11.62 -4.28 -11.54
N THR A 375 -12.78 -4.08 -10.94
CA THR A 375 -12.95 -3.76 -9.51
C THR A 375 -13.89 -4.78 -8.88
N ASN A 376 -13.71 -5.04 -7.60
CA ASN A 376 -14.58 -5.92 -6.81
C ASN A 376 -15.56 -5.15 -5.89
N ASP A 377 -15.70 -3.83 -6.09
CA ASP A 377 -16.49 -2.94 -5.23
C ASP A 377 -17.72 -2.38 -5.95
N ASN A 378 -18.91 -2.78 -5.49
CA ASN A 378 -20.21 -2.34 -6.03
C ASN A 378 -20.77 -1.15 -5.25
N SER A 379 -20.16 -0.77 -4.13
CA SER A 379 -20.60 0.29 -3.24
C SER A 379 -20.01 1.65 -3.60
N THR A 380 -18.90 1.66 -4.33
CA THR A 380 -18.23 2.90 -4.76
C THR A 380 -18.79 3.43 -6.07
N LYS A 381 -18.95 4.77 -6.12
CA LYS A 381 -19.17 5.48 -7.38
C LYS A 381 -17.82 5.76 -8.04
N TRP A 382 -17.42 4.87 -8.94
CA TRP A 382 -16.20 5.06 -9.73
C TRP A 382 -16.43 6.04 -10.87
N GLN A 383 -15.55 7.02 -11.03
CA GLN A 383 -15.41 7.80 -12.26
C GLN A 383 -14.24 7.22 -13.05
N VAL A 384 -14.44 6.90 -14.32
CA VAL A 384 -13.44 6.18 -15.12
C VAL A 384 -13.17 6.93 -16.41
N ASP A 385 -11.89 7.04 -16.75
CA ASP A 385 -11.45 7.40 -18.09
C ASP A 385 -10.29 6.50 -18.48
N PHE A 386 -10.04 6.34 -19.77
CA PHE A 386 -8.90 5.54 -20.20
C PHE A 386 -8.37 5.99 -21.53
N ASP A 387 -7.10 5.68 -21.69
CA ASP A 387 -6.41 5.85 -22.95
C ASP A 387 -5.73 4.52 -23.31
N VAL A 388 -5.45 4.38 -24.60
CA VAL A 388 -4.74 3.24 -25.12
C VAL A 388 -3.49 3.75 -25.80
N ASP A 389 -2.34 3.33 -25.31
CA ASP A 389 -1.09 3.76 -25.90
C ASP A 389 -0.77 2.95 -27.17
N GLY A 390 0.37 3.29 -27.77
CA GLY A 390 0.90 2.57 -28.93
C GLY A 390 1.71 1.32 -28.63
N SER A 391 1.78 0.87 -27.38
CA SER A 391 2.74 -0.12 -26.89
C SER A 391 2.04 -1.29 -26.18
N ASP A 392 0.90 -1.74 -26.71
CA ASP A 392 0.19 -2.93 -26.25
C ASP A 392 -0.22 -2.93 -24.79
N ILE A 393 -0.39 -1.75 -24.16
CA ILE A 393 -0.85 -1.65 -22.76
C ILE A 393 -2.10 -0.77 -22.69
N ILE A 394 -3.16 -1.29 -22.06
CA ILE A 394 -4.31 -0.47 -21.65
C ILE A 394 -3.93 0.28 -20.41
N ARG A 395 -4.13 1.59 -20.40
CA ARG A 395 -4.00 2.40 -19.19
C ARG A 395 -5.34 2.96 -18.81
N ILE A 396 -5.90 2.37 -17.76
CA ILE A 396 -7.21 2.71 -17.23
C ILE A 396 -7.01 3.54 -15.99
N VAL A 397 -7.42 4.81 -16.06
CA VAL A 397 -7.38 5.71 -14.91
C VAL A 397 -8.77 5.79 -14.31
N TYR A 398 -8.90 5.41 -13.04
CA TYR A 398 -10.19 5.45 -12.37
C TYR A 398 -10.06 6.11 -11.01
N VAL A 399 -11.10 6.86 -10.64
CA VAL A 399 -11.15 7.69 -9.45
C VAL A 399 -12.30 7.25 -8.56
N LYS A 400 -12.00 7.06 -7.27
CA LYS A 400 -13.01 6.76 -6.26
C LYS A 400 -13.68 8.07 -5.82
N LYS A 401 -15.00 8.20 -6.03
CA LYS A 401 -15.70 9.45 -5.71
C LYS A 401 -15.94 9.66 -4.20
N GLU A 402 -16.14 8.62 -3.36
CA GLU A 402 -16.22 8.72 -1.88
C GLU A 402 -16.01 7.34 -1.18
N GLY A 403 -15.37 7.29 0.00
CA GLY A 403 -15.42 6.17 0.98
C GLY A 403 -14.07 5.52 1.38
N ALA A 404 -13.66 5.63 2.64
CA ALA A 404 -12.53 4.87 3.19
C ALA A 404 -12.92 3.41 3.48
N LEU A 405 -12.21 2.40 2.95
CA LEU A 405 -12.28 1.03 3.51
C LEU A 405 -11.00 0.18 3.27
N PRO A 406 -10.71 -0.75 4.20
CA PRO A 406 -9.47 -1.53 4.29
C PRO A 406 -9.55 -2.88 3.55
N GLY A 407 -8.38 -3.38 3.10
CA GLY A 407 -8.21 -4.81 2.87
C GLY A 407 -8.05 -5.30 1.44
N ALA A 408 -7.58 -4.47 0.50
CA ALA A 408 -7.05 -4.98 -0.77
C ALA A 408 -5.69 -4.35 -1.08
N GLN A 409 -4.67 -5.19 -1.31
CA GLN A 409 -3.33 -4.72 -1.62
C GLN A 409 -3.26 -4.27 -3.08
N PHE A 410 -3.20 -2.95 -3.30
CA PHE A 410 -3.01 -2.33 -4.61
C PHE A 410 -2.09 -1.12 -4.49
N GLY A 411 -1.27 -0.91 -5.53
CA GLY A 411 -0.09 -0.04 -5.56
C GLY A 411 -0.35 1.42 -5.14
N GLN A 412 0.61 1.98 -4.42
CA GLN A 412 0.51 3.25 -3.71
C GLN A 412 0.26 4.45 -4.64
N GLY A 413 -0.89 5.12 -4.44
CA GLY A 413 -1.27 6.38 -5.09
C GLY A 413 -2.08 7.25 -4.12
N TYR A 414 -1.69 8.52 -3.97
CA TYR A 414 -2.03 9.46 -2.91
C TYR A 414 -3.52 9.90 -2.82
N ASP A 415 -4.42 9.00 -2.42
CA ASP A 415 -5.84 9.24 -2.08
C ASP A 415 -6.81 9.49 -3.27
N GLY A 416 -6.96 8.47 -4.14
CA GLY A 416 -8.20 8.29 -4.92
C GLY A 416 -8.05 8.12 -6.43
N ILE A 417 -6.86 8.35 -7.00
CA ILE A 417 -6.56 8.11 -8.43
C ILE A 417 -5.80 6.80 -8.59
N TYR A 418 -6.38 5.89 -9.35
CA TYR A 418 -5.84 4.56 -9.60
C TYR A 418 -5.49 4.40 -11.08
N LEU A 419 -4.45 3.61 -11.35
CA LEU A 419 -4.06 3.24 -12.69
C LEU A 419 -3.93 1.72 -12.78
N LEU A 420 -4.65 1.12 -13.72
CA LEU A 420 -4.50 -0.28 -14.09
C LEU A 420 -3.83 -0.37 -15.46
N GLU A 421 -2.75 -1.16 -15.52
CA GLU A 421 -2.02 -1.48 -16.74
C GLU A 421 -2.33 -2.91 -17.14
N ILE A 422 -2.89 -3.10 -18.34
CA ILE A 422 -3.29 -4.41 -18.85
C ILE A 422 -2.50 -4.68 -20.14
N GLY A 423 -1.65 -5.72 -20.15
CA GLY A 423 -0.96 -6.17 -21.37
C GLY A 423 -1.94 -6.70 -22.41
N ARG A 424 -1.76 -6.26 -23.67
CA ARG A 424 -2.58 -6.56 -24.87
C ARG A 424 -1.78 -7.28 -25.95
N GLY A 425 -1.15 -8.39 -25.60
CA GLY A 425 -0.59 -9.32 -26.56
C GLY A 425 -0.57 -10.73 -25.98
N PRO A 426 -0.22 -11.75 -26.77
CA PRO A 426 0.30 -12.98 -26.22
C PRO A 426 1.56 -12.71 -25.38
N ASP A 427 1.81 -13.55 -24.39
CA ASP A 427 3.03 -13.57 -23.58
C ASP A 427 3.33 -15.04 -23.27
N LEU A 428 3.97 -15.70 -24.21
CA LEU A 428 4.36 -17.10 -24.16
C LEU A 428 5.60 -17.23 -23.29
N LEU A 429 5.52 -18.14 -22.34
CA LEU A 429 6.65 -18.48 -21.51
C LEU A 429 6.68 -19.98 -21.26
N ILE A 430 7.86 -20.46 -20.94
CA ILE A 430 8.03 -21.79 -20.36
C ILE A 430 7.90 -21.64 -18.85
N ASP A 431 6.75 -22.06 -18.32
CA ASP A 431 6.40 -21.93 -16.90
C ASP A 431 7.24 -22.90 -16.04
N SER A 432 7.43 -24.12 -16.56
CA SER A 432 8.31 -25.12 -15.96
C SER A 432 8.64 -26.24 -16.95
N VAL A 433 9.71 -26.97 -16.68
CA VAL A 433 10.08 -28.20 -17.39
C VAL A 433 10.37 -29.29 -16.39
N THR A 434 9.77 -30.47 -16.58
CA THR A 434 10.00 -31.65 -15.73
C THR A 434 10.53 -32.81 -16.55
N LEU A 435 11.33 -33.66 -15.91
CA LEU A 435 11.87 -34.88 -16.49
C LEU A 435 11.42 -36.09 -15.68
N ASP A 436 11.11 -37.21 -16.34
CA ASP A 436 10.84 -38.47 -15.63
C ASP A 436 12.12 -39.10 -15.05
N LYS A 437 13.29 -38.72 -15.58
CA LYS A 437 14.63 -39.17 -15.14
C LYS A 437 15.62 -38.00 -15.19
N GLU A 438 16.07 -37.55 -14.03
CA GLU A 438 17.07 -36.46 -13.93
C GLU A 438 18.51 -36.92 -14.19
N ARG A 439 18.79 -38.23 -13.99
CA ARG A 439 20.11 -38.87 -14.19
C ARG A 439 19.99 -40.16 -15.01
N PRO A 440 19.64 -40.06 -16.30
CA PRO A 440 19.39 -41.23 -17.14
C PRO A 440 20.68 -41.97 -17.49
N LEU A 441 20.63 -43.31 -17.48
CA LEU A 441 21.73 -44.14 -17.98
C LEU A 441 21.71 -44.23 -19.51
N PRO A 442 22.87 -44.45 -20.16
CA PRO A 442 22.92 -44.65 -21.62
C PRO A 442 21.97 -45.77 -22.08
N GLY A 443 21.11 -45.47 -23.04
CA GLY A 443 20.08 -46.35 -23.59
C GLY A 443 18.69 -46.19 -22.94
N GLU A 444 18.55 -45.42 -21.86
CA GLU A 444 17.24 -45.14 -21.25
C GLU A 444 16.48 -44.07 -22.05
N GLN A 445 15.16 -44.27 -22.19
CA GLN A 445 14.27 -43.25 -22.73
C GLN A 445 13.91 -42.24 -21.64
N VAL A 446 14.10 -40.96 -21.92
CA VAL A 446 13.71 -39.83 -21.06
C VAL A 446 12.53 -39.10 -21.70
N THR A 447 11.60 -38.65 -20.88
CA THR A 447 10.43 -37.86 -21.26
C THR A 447 10.52 -36.49 -20.60
N ILE A 448 10.60 -35.45 -21.43
CA ILE A 448 10.50 -34.05 -21.06
C ILE A 448 9.03 -33.66 -21.10
N THR A 449 8.55 -33.00 -20.05
CA THR A 449 7.27 -32.29 -20.07
C THR A 449 7.53 -30.80 -19.90
N ALA A 450 7.26 -30.01 -20.93
CA ALA A 450 7.31 -28.55 -20.88
C ALA A 450 5.91 -28.00 -20.65
N HIS A 451 5.74 -27.25 -19.56
CA HIS A 451 4.53 -26.51 -19.25
C HIS A 451 4.64 -25.12 -19.90
N VAL A 452 3.90 -24.91 -20.98
CA VAL A 452 3.92 -23.65 -21.74
C VAL A 452 2.68 -22.85 -21.40
N ARG A 453 2.86 -21.58 -21.03
CA ARG A 453 1.76 -20.71 -20.63
C ARG A 453 1.76 -19.46 -21.48
N ASN A 454 0.56 -18.98 -21.81
CA ASN A 454 0.34 -17.65 -22.34
C ASN A 454 -0.15 -16.75 -21.20
N ALA A 455 0.76 -16.01 -20.57
CA ALA A 455 0.47 -15.03 -19.52
C ALA A 455 -0.25 -13.77 -20.05
N GLY A 456 -0.35 -13.64 -21.37
CA GLY A 456 -1.00 -12.54 -22.05
C GLY A 456 -2.51 -12.73 -22.13
N ASN A 457 -3.25 -11.66 -22.40
CA ASN A 457 -4.71 -11.72 -22.53
C ASN A 457 -5.17 -12.04 -23.95
N GLN A 458 -4.26 -12.06 -24.93
CA GLN A 458 -4.57 -12.43 -26.30
C GLN A 458 -4.14 -13.86 -26.62
N ARG A 459 -4.80 -14.46 -27.61
CA ARG A 459 -4.45 -15.78 -28.11
C ARG A 459 -3.17 -15.71 -28.98
N ALA A 460 -2.27 -16.67 -28.81
CA ALA A 460 -1.18 -16.93 -29.77
C ALA A 460 -1.64 -17.95 -30.81
N PHE A 461 -1.28 -17.73 -32.08
CA PHE A 461 -1.64 -18.60 -33.19
C PHE A 461 -0.41 -19.20 -33.85
N GLY A 462 -0.32 -20.53 -33.87
CA GLY A 462 0.64 -21.24 -34.71
C GLY A 462 2.09 -20.87 -34.40
N PHE A 463 2.60 -21.30 -33.26
CA PHE A 463 4.01 -21.19 -32.90
C PHE A 463 4.60 -22.57 -32.62
N ASN A 464 5.92 -22.67 -32.67
CA ASN A 464 6.63 -23.91 -32.35
C ASN A 464 7.27 -23.83 -30.97
N VAL A 465 7.29 -24.97 -30.28
CA VAL A 465 8.07 -25.18 -29.07
C VAL A 465 9.19 -26.14 -29.41
N ASP A 466 10.42 -25.63 -29.40
CA ASP A 466 11.62 -26.38 -29.77
C ASP A 466 12.29 -26.94 -28.52
N PHE A 467 12.65 -28.22 -28.58
CA PHE A 467 13.41 -28.92 -27.55
C PHE A 467 14.81 -29.19 -28.10
N MET A 468 15.82 -28.65 -27.44
CA MET A 468 17.23 -28.80 -27.82
C MET A 468 18.02 -29.45 -26.70
N LEU A 469 18.91 -30.37 -27.09
CA LEU A 469 19.88 -30.99 -26.21
C LEU A 469 21.28 -30.53 -26.65
N ASP A 470 22.01 -29.92 -25.74
CA ASP A 470 23.26 -29.17 -25.98
C ASP A 470 23.08 -28.11 -27.08
N THR A 471 23.52 -28.41 -28.30
CA THR A 471 23.37 -27.54 -29.47
C THR A 471 22.52 -28.16 -30.59
N GLY A 472 21.95 -29.35 -30.37
CA GLY A 472 21.19 -30.12 -31.36
C GLY A 472 19.70 -30.19 -31.05
N PRO A 473 18.80 -30.01 -32.04
CA PRO A 473 17.37 -30.19 -31.82
C PRO A 473 17.03 -31.67 -31.63
N ILE A 474 16.28 -31.99 -30.58
CA ILE A 474 15.74 -33.34 -30.33
C ILE A 474 14.27 -33.46 -30.74
N GLY A 475 13.56 -32.33 -30.86
CA GLY A 475 12.21 -32.29 -31.39
C GLY A 475 11.62 -30.88 -31.40
N SER A 476 10.52 -30.73 -32.13
CA SER A 476 9.75 -29.48 -32.19
C SER A 476 8.27 -29.84 -32.22
N GLN A 477 7.47 -29.13 -31.44
CA GLN A 477 6.02 -29.32 -31.38
C GLN A 477 5.29 -28.05 -31.78
N ASN A 478 4.36 -28.18 -32.72
CA ASN A 478 3.54 -27.05 -33.15
C ASN A 478 2.31 -26.89 -32.25
N VAL A 479 2.13 -25.68 -31.73
CA VAL A 479 0.92 -25.26 -31.02
C VAL A 479 0.06 -24.44 -31.96
N SER A 480 -1.06 -25.02 -32.41
CA SER A 480 -1.94 -24.37 -33.39
C SER A 480 -2.62 -23.11 -32.82
N MET A 481 -2.98 -23.13 -31.54
CA MET A 481 -3.53 -21.99 -30.81
C MET A 481 -3.37 -22.19 -29.30
N LEU A 482 -2.98 -21.12 -28.60
CA LEU A 482 -3.04 -21.04 -27.13
C LEU A 482 -3.86 -19.80 -26.73
N THR A 483 -4.94 -19.98 -25.98
CA THR A 483 -5.78 -18.86 -25.53
C THR A 483 -5.02 -17.92 -24.59
N GLY A 484 -5.44 -16.67 -24.49
CA GLY A 484 -4.93 -15.79 -23.43
C GLY A 484 -5.21 -16.39 -22.04
N GLN A 485 -4.27 -16.25 -21.12
CA GLN A 485 -4.24 -16.93 -19.81
C GLN A 485 -4.30 -18.47 -19.89
N GLY A 486 -4.15 -19.06 -21.07
CA GLY A 486 -4.17 -20.51 -21.26
C GLY A 486 -2.79 -21.14 -21.02
N SER A 487 -2.79 -22.43 -20.71
CA SER A 487 -1.58 -23.25 -20.64
C SER A 487 -1.75 -24.57 -21.39
N ILE A 488 -0.63 -25.16 -21.78
CA ILE A 488 -0.56 -26.47 -22.44
C ILE A 488 0.72 -27.20 -22.02
N ASP A 489 0.60 -28.51 -21.85
CA ASP A 489 1.73 -29.39 -21.58
C ASP A 489 2.17 -30.07 -22.88
N LEU A 490 3.46 -30.00 -23.19
CA LEU A 490 4.06 -30.60 -24.36
C LEU A 490 5.10 -31.63 -23.94
N HIS A 491 5.09 -32.79 -24.61
CA HIS A 491 5.93 -33.92 -24.23
C HIS A 491 6.92 -34.28 -25.32
N GLN A 492 8.22 -34.27 -25.04
CA GLN A 492 9.26 -34.69 -25.97
C GLN A 492 10.06 -35.83 -25.36
N THR A 493 10.37 -36.85 -26.16
CA THR A 493 11.22 -37.97 -25.71
C THR A 493 12.57 -37.94 -26.39
N TRP A 494 13.59 -38.43 -25.70
CA TRP A 494 14.89 -38.75 -26.28
C TRP A 494 15.46 -40.04 -25.66
N ILE A 495 16.40 -40.69 -26.34
CA ILE A 495 17.17 -41.82 -25.78
C ILE A 495 18.51 -41.27 -25.32
N ALA A 496 18.82 -41.38 -24.02
CA ALA A 496 20.08 -40.90 -23.48
C ALA A 496 21.25 -41.69 -24.11
N ASP A 497 22.21 -41.00 -24.69
CA ASP A 497 23.47 -41.59 -25.21
C ASP A 497 24.66 -41.35 -24.28
N GLY A 498 24.45 -40.55 -23.24
CA GLY A 498 25.38 -40.21 -22.17
C GLY A 498 24.77 -39.14 -21.27
N CYS A 499 25.54 -38.70 -20.28
CA CYS A 499 25.30 -37.49 -19.49
C CYS A 499 26.66 -36.87 -19.17
N PRO A 500 26.75 -35.56 -18.87
CA PRO A 500 25.65 -34.60 -18.75
C PRO A 500 25.27 -33.94 -20.09
N HIS A 501 24.07 -33.37 -20.14
CA HIS A 501 23.57 -32.55 -21.25
C HIS A 501 22.97 -31.23 -20.77
N VAL A 502 22.87 -30.24 -21.66
CA VAL A 502 22.10 -29.01 -21.43
C VAL A 502 20.78 -29.09 -22.19
N LEU A 503 19.64 -29.07 -21.49
CA LEU A 503 18.32 -28.96 -22.10
C LEU A 503 17.93 -27.49 -22.25
N THR A 504 17.55 -27.11 -23.46
CA THR A 504 16.92 -25.82 -23.76
C THR A 504 15.54 -26.06 -24.36
N VAL A 505 14.50 -25.46 -23.78
CA VAL A 505 13.13 -25.45 -24.32
C VAL A 505 12.79 -24.01 -24.69
N LEU A 506 12.33 -23.79 -25.93
CA LEU A 506 12.05 -22.47 -26.49
C LEU A 506 10.61 -22.43 -27.00
N ALA A 507 9.76 -21.62 -26.37
CA ALA A 507 8.49 -21.22 -26.96
C ALA A 507 8.74 -20.17 -28.05
N ASP A 508 7.98 -20.26 -29.14
CA ASP A 508 8.13 -19.39 -30.31
C ASP A 508 9.58 -19.22 -30.79
N ALA A 509 10.29 -20.35 -30.96
CA ALA A 509 11.72 -20.35 -31.31
C ALA A 509 12.06 -19.61 -32.63
N THR A 510 11.05 -19.40 -33.49
CA THR A 510 11.16 -18.65 -34.75
C THR A 510 10.81 -17.16 -34.62
N ASN A 511 10.44 -16.72 -33.42
CA ASN A 511 10.03 -15.35 -33.09
C ASN A 511 8.91 -14.83 -34.03
N VAL A 512 7.93 -15.68 -34.33
CA VAL A 512 6.84 -15.35 -35.27
C VAL A 512 5.66 -14.67 -34.59
N ILE A 513 5.50 -14.86 -33.28
CA ILE A 513 4.53 -14.15 -32.44
C ILE A 513 5.23 -12.91 -31.91
N VAL A 514 4.55 -11.78 -31.95
CA VAL A 514 4.98 -10.57 -31.25
C VAL A 514 4.36 -10.62 -29.86
N GLU A 515 5.20 -10.55 -28.85
CA GLU A 515 4.84 -10.85 -27.47
C GLU A 515 5.00 -9.63 -26.56
N THR A 516 4.24 -9.57 -25.46
CA THR A 516 4.41 -8.46 -24.50
C THR A 516 5.71 -8.56 -23.70
N ASN A 517 6.29 -9.76 -23.62
CA ASN A 517 7.61 -10.03 -23.11
C ASN A 517 8.26 -11.07 -24.02
N GLU A 518 9.35 -10.70 -24.70
CA GLU A 518 10.07 -11.59 -25.62
C GLU A 518 11.22 -12.34 -24.91
N SER A 519 11.44 -12.06 -23.62
CA SER A 519 12.63 -12.53 -22.88
C SER A 519 12.40 -13.78 -22.03
N ASN A 520 11.15 -14.20 -21.85
CA ASN A 520 10.70 -15.31 -21.01
C ASN A 520 10.31 -16.58 -21.81
N ASN A 521 10.61 -16.59 -23.11
CA ASN A 521 10.30 -17.70 -24.01
C ASN A 521 11.20 -18.93 -23.84
N ALA A 522 12.29 -18.82 -23.08
CA ALA A 522 13.32 -19.85 -22.97
C ALA A 522 13.43 -20.40 -21.55
N PHE A 523 13.57 -21.72 -21.44
CA PHE A 523 13.97 -22.42 -20.23
C PHE A 523 15.23 -23.24 -20.49
N VAL A 524 16.24 -23.12 -19.63
CA VAL A 524 17.52 -23.83 -19.76
C VAL A 524 17.82 -24.55 -18.45
N THR A 525 18.15 -25.85 -18.52
CA THR A 525 18.56 -26.65 -17.37
C THR A 525 19.61 -27.69 -17.76
N ASP A 526 20.50 -28.04 -16.83
CA ASP A 526 21.38 -29.19 -16.98
C ASP A 526 20.61 -30.50 -16.70
N ILE A 527 21.00 -31.59 -17.37
CA ILE A 527 20.52 -32.95 -17.14
C ILE A 527 21.71 -33.84 -16.81
N GLY A 528 21.55 -34.71 -15.82
CA GLY A 528 22.52 -35.72 -15.48
C GLY A 528 23.77 -35.21 -14.77
N ARG A 529 23.85 -33.91 -14.44
CA ARG A 529 24.91 -33.38 -13.56
C ARG A 529 24.58 -33.65 -12.10
N ILE A 530 25.61 -33.99 -11.33
CA ILE A 530 25.54 -33.96 -9.86
C ILE A 530 25.60 -32.49 -9.43
N PRO A 531 24.62 -31.98 -8.67
CA PRO A 531 24.69 -30.63 -8.14
C PRO A 531 25.94 -30.48 -7.24
N PRO A 532 26.57 -29.29 -7.18
CA PRO A 532 27.66 -29.08 -6.26
C PRO A 532 27.17 -29.12 -4.80
N PRO A 533 28.01 -29.56 -3.85
CA PRO A 533 27.78 -29.31 -2.43
C PRO A 533 27.58 -27.81 -2.16
N GLN A 534 26.65 -27.49 -1.28
CA GLN A 534 26.29 -26.12 -0.90
C GLN A 534 26.69 -25.86 0.55
N ASN A 535 26.82 -24.58 0.92
CA ASN A 535 27.07 -24.15 2.29
C ASN A 535 28.27 -24.85 2.94
N LEU A 536 29.37 -25.01 2.19
CA LEU A 536 30.61 -25.50 2.80
C LEU A 536 31.04 -24.51 3.88
N THR A 537 31.35 -25.02 5.06
CA THR A 537 31.94 -24.30 6.18
C THR A 537 33.16 -25.09 6.68
N ALA A 538 34.12 -24.36 7.25
CA ALA A 538 35.33 -24.91 7.85
C ALA A 538 35.56 -24.20 9.19
N TYR A 539 35.88 -24.96 10.24
CA TYR A 539 36.24 -24.41 11.54
C TYR A 539 37.32 -25.26 12.21
N ALA A 540 38.16 -24.64 13.04
CA ALA A 540 39.11 -25.37 13.86
C ALA A 540 38.36 -26.24 14.88
N ASP A 541 38.68 -27.53 14.93
CA ASP A 541 38.19 -28.46 15.95
C ASP A 541 39.19 -28.47 17.12
N SER A 542 38.84 -27.75 18.18
CA SER A 542 39.64 -27.59 19.39
C SER A 542 39.89 -28.89 20.14
N VAL A 543 39.11 -29.95 19.89
CA VAL A 543 39.31 -31.25 20.56
C VAL A 543 40.34 -32.12 19.84
N SER A 544 40.41 -32.02 18.51
CA SER A 544 41.26 -32.89 17.69
C SER A 544 42.51 -32.20 17.12
N GLY A 545 42.59 -30.87 17.21
CA GLY A 545 43.71 -30.09 16.67
C GLY A 545 43.70 -30.01 15.13
N GLY A 546 42.54 -30.21 14.51
CA GLY A 546 42.34 -30.25 13.07
C GLY A 546 41.34 -29.21 12.56
N ILE A 547 41.00 -29.27 11.27
CA ILE A 547 39.95 -28.45 10.65
C ILE A 547 38.76 -29.33 10.30
N GLU A 548 37.60 -29.03 10.87
CA GLU A 548 36.33 -29.70 10.59
C GLU A 548 35.58 -29.01 9.46
N LEU A 549 35.17 -29.79 8.45
CA LEU A 549 34.43 -29.33 7.28
C LEU A 549 33.00 -29.89 7.30
N THR A 550 32.01 -29.04 7.06
CA THR A 550 30.60 -29.45 6.90
C THR A 550 29.94 -28.78 5.70
N TRP A 551 29.00 -29.47 5.05
CA TRP A 551 28.28 -28.95 3.88
C TRP A 551 26.88 -29.57 3.75
N ASP A 552 26.06 -29.02 2.83
CA ASP A 552 24.75 -29.54 2.47
C ASP A 552 24.78 -30.17 1.06
N HIS A 553 24.10 -31.30 0.89
CA HIS A 553 23.88 -31.89 -0.44
C HIS A 553 22.67 -32.84 -0.47
N PRO A 554 21.83 -32.85 -1.53
CA PRO A 554 20.63 -33.71 -1.62
C PRO A 554 20.90 -35.23 -1.77
N GLY A 555 22.15 -35.67 -1.61
CA GLY A 555 22.59 -37.07 -1.73
C GLY A 555 23.53 -37.32 -2.91
N ALA A 556 24.76 -37.75 -2.61
CA ALA A 556 25.79 -38.21 -3.57
C ALA A 556 26.33 -39.58 -3.09
N ASP A 557 26.98 -40.35 -3.96
CA ASP A 557 27.56 -41.64 -3.54
C ASP A 557 28.74 -41.43 -2.58
N HIS A 558 29.56 -40.40 -2.85
CA HIS A 558 30.62 -39.93 -1.97
C HIS A 558 30.99 -38.48 -2.30
N PHE A 559 31.83 -37.88 -1.47
CA PHE A 559 32.39 -36.54 -1.67
C PHE A 559 33.91 -36.61 -1.77
N LYS A 560 34.50 -35.71 -2.55
CA LYS A 560 35.95 -35.51 -2.61
C LYS A 560 36.28 -34.15 -2.02
N ILE A 561 37.29 -34.14 -1.15
CA ILE A 561 37.74 -32.96 -0.43
C ILE A 561 39.05 -32.54 -1.06
N TYR A 562 39.17 -31.26 -1.34
CA TYR A 562 40.38 -30.64 -1.86
C TYR A 562 40.85 -29.55 -0.92
N ARG A 563 42.16 -29.40 -0.80
CA ARG A 563 42.84 -28.42 0.05
C ARG A 563 43.91 -27.67 -0.74
N GLY A 564 44.05 -26.38 -0.47
CA GLY A 564 45.04 -25.49 -1.05
C GLY A 564 45.74 -24.62 -0.02
N ASP A 565 46.97 -24.20 -0.34
CA ASP A 565 47.76 -23.23 0.44
C ASP A 565 47.55 -21.78 -0.02
N ALA A 566 46.66 -21.56 -0.99
CA ALA A 566 46.29 -20.25 -1.51
C ALA A 566 44.89 -20.30 -2.15
N PRO A 567 44.15 -19.17 -2.20
CA PRO A 567 42.85 -19.10 -2.83
C PRO A 567 42.88 -19.64 -4.27
N GLY A 568 41.93 -20.52 -4.61
CA GLY A 568 41.80 -21.13 -5.93
C GLY A 568 42.83 -22.22 -6.27
N SER A 569 43.77 -22.53 -5.38
CA SER A 569 44.86 -23.49 -5.63
C SER A 569 44.66 -24.79 -4.86
N HIS A 570 43.79 -25.69 -5.35
CA HIS A 570 43.45 -26.92 -4.60
C HIS A 570 44.11 -28.18 -5.15
N SER A 571 44.48 -29.07 -4.24
CA SER A 571 44.94 -30.44 -4.49
C SER A 571 44.07 -31.46 -3.74
N PRO A 572 43.93 -32.70 -4.24
CA PRO A 572 43.10 -33.71 -3.58
C PRO A 572 43.62 -34.02 -2.17
N LEU A 573 42.75 -33.89 -1.17
CA LEU A 573 43.05 -34.22 0.23
C LEU A 573 42.50 -35.59 0.62
N GLY A 574 41.21 -35.84 0.34
CA GLY A 574 40.55 -37.06 0.79
C GLY A 574 39.14 -37.26 0.24
N THR A 575 38.44 -38.26 0.77
CA THR A 575 37.04 -38.56 0.40
C THR A 575 36.18 -38.80 1.63
N ALA A 576 34.92 -38.37 1.60
CA ALA A 576 33.92 -38.61 2.65
C ALA A 576 32.69 -39.35 2.14
N GLN A 577 32.06 -40.13 3.01
CA GLN A 577 30.78 -40.82 2.74
C GLN A 577 29.57 -40.07 3.34
N SER A 578 29.83 -39.10 4.22
CA SER A 578 28.87 -38.20 4.85
C SER A 578 29.17 -36.76 4.44
N THR A 579 28.27 -35.84 4.80
CA THR A 579 28.42 -34.40 4.54
C THR A 579 29.33 -33.69 5.55
N HIS A 580 30.38 -34.38 5.98
CA HIS A 580 31.32 -33.94 7.00
C HIS A 580 32.70 -34.60 6.76
N TYR A 581 33.79 -33.87 7.01
CA TYR A 581 35.17 -34.34 6.92
C TYR A 581 36.08 -33.62 7.92
N LEU A 582 36.98 -34.35 8.58
CA LEU A 582 37.96 -33.80 9.52
C LEU A 582 39.38 -33.92 8.93
N ASP A 583 40.06 -32.78 8.77
CA ASP A 583 41.46 -32.69 8.35
C ASP A 583 42.38 -32.55 9.57
N LEU A 584 43.17 -33.60 9.85
CA LEU A 584 44.13 -33.63 10.97
C LEU A 584 45.57 -33.32 10.54
N GLU A 585 45.84 -33.13 9.24
CA GLU A 585 47.18 -32.90 8.71
C GLU A 585 47.40 -31.40 8.43
N VAL A 586 47.21 -30.57 9.46
CA VAL A 586 47.27 -29.10 9.40
C VAL A 586 48.41 -28.57 10.26
N GLU A 587 49.06 -27.50 9.81
CA GLU A 587 50.07 -26.75 10.57
C GLU A 587 49.42 -25.58 11.33
N LEU A 588 49.94 -25.26 12.52
CA LEU A 588 49.52 -24.09 13.28
C LEU A 588 49.87 -22.81 12.51
N ASP A 589 49.00 -21.80 12.60
CA ASP A 589 49.14 -20.50 11.96
C ASP A 589 49.33 -20.58 10.43
N HIS A 590 48.69 -21.57 9.79
CA HIS A 590 48.71 -21.72 8.34
C HIS A 590 47.30 -21.73 7.74
N ASP A 591 47.06 -20.83 6.80
CA ASP A 591 45.79 -20.70 6.09
C ASP A 591 45.62 -21.81 5.04
N TYR A 592 44.61 -22.64 5.23
CA TYR A 592 44.18 -23.64 4.26
C TYR A 592 42.85 -23.25 3.60
N TYR A 593 42.75 -23.50 2.30
CA TYR A 593 41.56 -23.24 1.49
C TYR A 593 40.94 -24.55 1.04
N TYR A 594 39.65 -24.74 1.32
CA TYR A 594 38.93 -25.98 1.08
C TYR A 594 37.81 -25.80 0.06
N VAL A 595 37.66 -26.80 -0.80
CA VAL A 595 36.47 -27.01 -1.62
C VAL A 595 36.07 -28.48 -1.59
N VAL A 596 34.78 -28.74 -1.74
CA VAL A 596 34.23 -30.11 -1.77
C VAL A 596 33.45 -30.31 -3.05
N THR A 597 33.64 -31.47 -3.69
CA THR A 597 32.84 -31.92 -4.83
C THR A 597 32.02 -33.15 -4.44
N ALA A 598 30.84 -33.29 -5.05
CA ALA A 598 30.02 -34.49 -4.99
C ALA A 598 30.40 -35.42 -6.14
N ALA A 599 30.50 -36.73 -5.89
CA ALA A 599 30.91 -37.69 -6.89
C ALA A 599 30.09 -38.99 -6.84
N ASP A 600 29.91 -39.60 -8.00
CA ASP A 600 29.39 -40.95 -8.19
C ASP A 600 30.43 -41.83 -8.92
N ALA A 601 30.05 -43.05 -9.30
CA ALA A 601 30.94 -43.96 -10.03
C ALA A 601 31.38 -43.48 -11.43
N ALA A 602 30.73 -42.45 -12.01
CA ALA A 602 30.90 -41.99 -13.38
C ALA A 602 31.28 -40.49 -13.51
N GLN A 603 30.96 -39.65 -12.53
CA GLN A 603 31.06 -38.20 -12.59
C GLN A 603 31.45 -37.57 -11.25
N GLU A 604 32.07 -36.40 -11.34
CA GLU A 604 32.30 -35.47 -10.23
C GLU A 604 31.66 -34.10 -10.55
N SER A 605 31.05 -33.48 -9.55
CA SER A 605 30.41 -32.16 -9.66
C SER A 605 31.44 -31.05 -9.83
N VAL A 606 30.98 -29.83 -10.14
CA VAL A 606 31.78 -28.64 -9.90
C VAL A 606 32.01 -28.46 -8.38
N PRO A 607 33.07 -27.75 -7.95
CA PRO A 607 33.32 -27.50 -6.53
C PRO A 607 32.23 -26.67 -5.86
N SER A 608 32.10 -26.83 -4.54
CA SER A 608 31.34 -25.94 -3.65
C SER A 608 31.88 -24.50 -3.65
N ASN A 609 31.31 -23.64 -2.80
CA ASN A 609 32.02 -22.44 -2.37
C ASN A 609 33.37 -22.82 -1.72
N GLU A 610 34.38 -21.97 -1.92
CA GLU A 610 35.67 -22.08 -1.25
C GLU A 610 35.56 -21.48 0.15
N VAL A 611 36.19 -22.11 1.14
CA VAL A 611 36.30 -21.62 2.51
C VAL A 611 37.74 -21.67 2.98
N ALA A 612 38.15 -20.68 3.75
CA ALA A 612 39.46 -20.66 4.41
C ALA A 612 39.31 -21.05 5.88
N ALA A 613 40.29 -21.77 6.41
CA ALA A 613 40.43 -22.06 7.84
C ALA A 613 41.92 -22.24 8.20
N ASN A 614 42.27 -21.83 9.41
CA ASN A 614 43.56 -22.06 10.05
C ASN A 614 43.34 -22.62 11.46
N VAL A 615 44.39 -23.21 12.04
CA VAL A 615 44.43 -23.56 13.47
C VAL A 615 45.32 -22.52 14.15
N GLY A 616 44.76 -21.71 15.06
CA GLY A 616 45.46 -20.58 15.71
C GLY A 616 46.54 -20.98 16.71
N LEU A 617 47.31 -20.00 17.19
CA LEU A 617 48.18 -20.15 18.37
C LEU A 617 47.32 -20.32 19.63
N ASP A 618 47.91 -20.92 20.67
CA ASP A 618 47.34 -21.19 22.00
C ASP A 618 48.50 -20.92 22.97
N HIS A 619 48.61 -19.67 23.46
CA HIS A 619 49.78 -19.14 24.16
C HIS A 619 49.91 -19.67 25.60
N ASP A 620 48.79 -19.91 26.26
CA ASP A 620 48.71 -20.38 27.65
C ASP A 620 48.53 -21.92 27.76
N GLU A 621 48.38 -22.60 26.62
CA GLU A 621 48.15 -24.04 26.47
C GLU A 621 46.85 -24.54 27.13
N ASP A 622 45.83 -23.68 27.24
CA ASP A 622 44.55 -24.03 27.87
C ASP A 622 43.55 -24.75 26.94
N THR A 623 43.93 -24.92 25.66
CA THR A 623 43.16 -25.53 24.56
C THR A 623 42.12 -24.64 23.89
N ILE A 624 42.07 -23.35 24.23
CA ILE A 624 41.34 -22.30 23.53
C ILE A 624 42.37 -21.51 22.70
N PRO A 625 42.25 -21.46 21.36
CA PRO A 625 43.17 -20.67 20.55
C PRO A 625 43.03 -19.16 20.86
N ASP A 626 44.15 -18.42 20.88
CA ASP A 626 44.24 -16.98 21.18
C ASP A 626 43.17 -16.15 20.45
N ILE A 627 42.88 -16.49 19.18
CA ILE A 627 41.86 -15.81 18.37
C ILE A 627 40.43 -15.90 18.93
N SER A 628 40.21 -16.76 19.91
CA SER A 628 38.93 -17.09 20.54
C SER A 628 39.02 -17.12 22.07
N ASP A 629 40.21 -16.88 22.64
CA ASP A 629 40.41 -16.72 24.06
C ASP A 629 40.18 -15.24 24.45
N PRO A 630 39.37 -14.95 25.47
CA PRO A 630 39.26 -13.60 26.02
C PRO A 630 40.40 -13.18 26.96
N ASP A 631 41.26 -14.11 27.38
CA ASP A 631 42.37 -13.90 28.34
C ASP A 631 43.56 -14.77 27.91
N ASP A 632 44.31 -14.30 26.90
CA ASP A 632 45.35 -15.03 26.16
C ASP A 632 46.52 -15.56 27.03
N ASP A 633 46.67 -15.09 28.27
CA ASP A 633 47.69 -15.55 29.22
C ASP A 633 47.17 -16.02 30.59
N ASN A 634 45.85 -15.95 30.80
CA ASN A 634 45.10 -16.46 31.94
C ASN A 634 45.49 -15.86 33.29
N ASP A 635 45.93 -14.60 33.29
CA ASP A 635 46.35 -13.92 34.52
C ASP A 635 45.19 -13.23 35.27
N GLY A 636 43.99 -13.28 34.68
CA GLY A 636 42.76 -12.72 35.22
C GLY A 636 42.46 -11.31 34.72
N MET A 637 43.26 -10.78 33.80
CA MET A 637 43.02 -9.56 33.05
C MET A 637 42.62 -9.92 31.61
N ASP A 638 41.42 -9.50 31.17
CA ASP A 638 41.01 -9.82 29.79
C ASP A 638 41.80 -9.01 28.75
N ASP A 639 42.00 -9.59 27.55
CA ASP A 639 42.67 -8.97 26.40
C ASP A 639 42.16 -7.55 26.12
N ALA A 640 40.86 -7.35 26.33
CA ALA A 640 40.21 -6.07 26.10
C ALA A 640 40.71 -5.00 27.08
N CYS A 641 40.91 -5.36 28.35
CA CYS A 641 41.46 -4.50 29.38
C CYS A 641 42.95 -4.26 29.13
N GLU A 642 43.70 -5.30 28.76
CA GLU A 642 45.14 -5.20 28.50
C GLU A 642 45.42 -4.26 27.33
N VAL A 643 44.70 -4.42 26.22
CA VAL A 643 44.80 -3.51 25.07
C VAL A 643 44.33 -2.10 25.43
N ALA A 644 43.28 -1.96 26.24
CA ALA A 644 42.74 -0.65 26.62
C ALA A 644 43.75 0.17 27.43
N TYR A 645 44.45 -0.46 28.36
CA TYR A 645 45.40 0.22 29.23
C TYR A 645 46.86 0.08 28.76
N GLY A 646 47.15 -0.77 27.77
CA GLY A 646 48.48 -0.96 27.18
C GLY A 646 49.39 -1.86 28.02
N PHE A 647 48.82 -2.95 28.53
CA PHE A 647 49.48 -4.13 29.08
C PHE A 647 49.72 -5.16 27.95
N ASP A 648 50.51 -6.20 28.20
CA ASP A 648 50.90 -7.17 27.18
C ASP A 648 50.07 -8.44 27.33
N GLN A 649 49.16 -8.69 26.38
CA GLN A 649 48.21 -9.83 26.36
C GLN A 649 48.84 -11.24 26.34
N TYR A 650 50.15 -11.32 26.52
CA TYR A 650 50.91 -12.56 26.53
C TYR A 650 51.91 -12.60 27.72
N ASP A 651 51.85 -11.64 28.65
CA ASP A 651 52.72 -11.56 29.83
C ASP A 651 51.91 -11.68 31.14
N PRO A 652 51.76 -12.91 31.69
CA PRO A 652 50.87 -13.17 32.83
C PRO A 652 51.38 -12.60 34.17
N ALA A 653 52.46 -11.82 34.11
CA ALA A 653 53.03 -11.13 35.25
C ALA A 653 52.42 -9.75 35.45
N ASP A 654 51.73 -9.16 34.47
CA ASP A 654 51.29 -7.78 34.54
C ASP A 654 49.90 -7.60 35.19
N GLY A 655 48.99 -8.57 35.13
CA GLY A 655 47.74 -8.59 35.89
C GLY A 655 47.94 -8.67 37.41
N LEU A 656 49.06 -9.25 37.86
CA LEU A 656 49.46 -9.31 39.28
C LEU A 656 50.19 -8.05 39.78
N GLN A 657 50.53 -7.11 38.91
CA GLN A 657 51.19 -5.85 39.30
C GLN A 657 50.14 -4.84 39.78
N ASP A 658 50.58 -3.92 40.63
CA ASP A 658 49.86 -2.71 41.01
C ASP A 658 50.60 -1.56 40.30
N PHE A 659 50.05 -1.09 39.17
CA PHE A 659 50.77 -0.17 38.29
C PHE A 659 50.75 1.28 38.80
N ASP A 660 49.73 1.68 39.56
CA ASP A 660 49.55 3.06 40.05
C ASP A 660 49.76 3.25 41.57
N ASP A 661 50.15 2.18 42.27
CA ASP A 661 50.51 2.10 43.69
C ASP A 661 49.32 2.42 44.63
N ASP A 662 48.13 1.87 44.34
CA ASP A 662 46.90 2.11 45.11
C ASP A 662 46.42 0.94 46.01
N ASP A 663 47.24 -0.11 46.09
CA ASP A 663 47.02 -1.38 46.80
C ASP A 663 46.06 -2.39 46.09
N PHE A 664 45.61 -2.14 44.85
CA PHE A 664 44.90 -3.11 44.00
C PHE A 664 45.77 -3.58 42.83
N THR A 665 45.62 -4.85 42.41
CA THR A 665 46.32 -5.31 41.20
C THR A 665 45.57 -4.91 39.94
N ASN A 666 46.27 -4.79 38.81
CA ASN A 666 45.69 -4.43 37.52
C ASN A 666 44.52 -5.35 37.15
N ALA A 667 44.64 -6.66 37.41
CA ALA A 667 43.55 -7.62 37.21
C ALA A 667 42.34 -7.36 38.15
N GLU A 668 42.55 -7.04 39.43
CA GLU A 668 41.46 -6.73 40.37
C GLU A 668 40.67 -5.47 39.93
N GLU A 669 41.37 -4.50 39.37
CA GLU A 669 40.78 -3.26 38.86
C GLU A 669 40.05 -3.45 37.53
N CYS A 670 40.63 -4.21 36.60
CA CYS A 670 39.97 -4.61 35.35
C CYS A 670 38.66 -5.37 35.62
N GLN A 671 38.68 -6.31 36.57
CA GLN A 671 37.49 -7.05 36.98
C GLN A 671 36.44 -6.15 37.66
N ALA A 672 36.87 -5.11 38.36
CA ALA A 672 35.99 -4.11 38.97
C ALA A 672 35.54 -3.00 37.99
N GLY A 673 36.11 -2.94 36.78
CA GLY A 673 35.86 -1.90 35.79
C GLY A 673 36.44 -0.53 36.18
N THR A 674 37.48 -0.52 37.01
CA THR A 674 38.22 0.69 37.40
C THR A 674 39.47 0.86 36.51
N ASP A 675 40.30 1.87 36.74
CA ASP A 675 41.39 2.24 35.79
C ASP A 675 42.72 1.85 36.44
N PRO A 676 43.39 0.77 36.00
CA PRO A 676 44.67 0.29 36.55
C PRO A 676 45.83 1.28 36.52
N LYS A 677 45.61 2.48 35.98
CA LYS A 677 46.63 3.53 35.82
C LYS A 677 46.26 4.83 36.53
N ASP A 678 45.14 4.88 37.24
CA ASP A 678 44.73 6.04 38.05
C ASP A 678 44.38 5.62 39.48
N ALA A 679 45.30 5.87 40.42
CA ALA A 679 45.14 5.57 41.84
C ALA A 679 43.94 6.24 42.56
N ASN A 680 43.15 7.06 41.85
CA ASN A 680 41.88 7.60 42.36
C ASN A 680 40.66 6.84 41.82
N SER A 681 40.86 5.92 40.90
CA SER A 681 39.87 5.12 40.21
C SER A 681 40.10 3.67 40.61
N HIS A 682 39.65 3.35 41.82
CA HIS A 682 39.91 2.06 42.46
C HIS A 682 38.60 1.40 42.90
N PRO A 683 38.56 0.07 43.10
CA PRO A 683 37.37 -0.64 43.55
C PRO A 683 36.81 -0.08 44.87
N ASP A 684 35.50 0.13 44.96
CA ASP A 684 34.83 0.55 46.20
C ASP A 684 34.52 -0.66 47.09
N THR A 685 35.17 -0.71 48.25
CA THR A 685 35.03 -1.79 49.24
C THR A 685 34.21 -1.39 50.48
N VAL A 686 33.63 -0.18 50.49
CA VAL A 686 32.96 0.40 51.67
C VAL A 686 31.43 0.27 51.53
N PRO A 687 30.74 -0.49 52.41
CA PRO A 687 29.29 -0.60 52.32
C PRO A 687 28.52 0.69 52.66
N PRO A 688 27.30 0.88 52.11
CA PRO A 688 26.43 2.00 52.46
C PRO A 688 26.08 2.09 53.94
N THR A 689 25.67 3.28 54.38
CA THR A 689 25.10 3.49 55.72
C THR A 689 23.79 2.71 55.93
N THR A 690 23.53 2.32 57.18
CA THR A 690 22.32 1.56 57.55
C THR A 690 21.04 2.36 57.29
N PRO A 691 20.05 1.84 56.55
CA PRO A 691 18.81 2.55 56.28
C PRO A 691 18.03 2.93 57.54
N VAL A 692 17.61 4.18 57.66
CA VAL A 692 16.72 4.64 58.75
C VAL A 692 15.27 4.53 58.30
N VAL A 693 14.55 3.48 58.71
CA VAL A 693 13.20 3.15 58.20
C VAL A 693 12.07 3.76 59.04
N THR A 694 11.17 4.50 58.38
CA THR A 694 9.98 5.13 58.97
C THR A 694 8.70 4.58 58.32
N ALA A 695 7.73 4.14 59.14
CA ALA A 695 6.43 3.63 58.69
C ALA A 695 5.28 4.20 59.55
N PRO A 696 4.03 4.29 59.02
CA PRO A 696 2.87 4.71 59.81
C PRO A 696 2.61 3.80 61.00
N ARG A 697 2.03 4.35 62.07
CA ARG A 697 1.71 3.58 63.28
C ARG A 697 0.55 2.60 63.09
N TYR A 698 -0.42 2.96 62.23
CA TYR A 698 -1.60 2.16 61.93
C TYR A 698 -1.80 2.01 60.42
N ALA A 699 -2.38 0.89 59.98
CA ALA A 699 -2.72 0.64 58.58
C ALA A 699 -4.16 0.13 58.42
N ALA A 700 -4.93 0.82 57.57
CA ALA A 700 -6.34 0.50 57.29
C ALA A 700 -6.58 -0.64 56.30
N SER A 701 -5.59 -1.51 56.08
CA SER A 701 -5.64 -2.54 55.06
C SER A 701 -4.94 -3.81 55.51
N THR A 702 -5.59 -4.96 55.28
CA THR A 702 -4.97 -6.27 55.47
C THR A 702 -4.07 -6.70 54.31
N SER A 703 -3.98 -5.92 53.24
CA SER A 703 -3.20 -6.27 52.06
C SER A 703 -2.18 -5.23 51.63
N ARG A 704 -2.02 -4.15 52.42
CA ARG A 704 -1.13 -3.04 52.07
C ARG A 704 -0.41 -2.40 53.26
N LEU A 705 0.90 -2.17 53.12
CA LEU A 705 1.73 -1.37 54.04
C LEU A 705 2.58 -0.35 53.28
N THR A 706 2.98 0.72 53.96
CA THR A 706 3.85 1.76 53.40
C THR A 706 5.03 2.07 54.33
N ALA A 707 6.17 2.44 53.76
CA ALA A 707 7.36 2.86 54.49
C ALA A 707 8.25 3.78 53.65
N THR A 708 9.13 4.52 54.31
CA THR A 708 10.16 5.40 53.72
C THR A 708 11.47 5.21 54.47
N TRP A 709 12.62 5.45 53.84
CA TRP A 709 13.92 5.33 54.49
C TRP A 709 14.96 6.29 53.93
N VAL A 710 16.08 6.43 54.65
CA VAL A 710 17.25 7.23 54.22
C VAL A 710 18.52 6.41 54.47
N ALA A 711 19.38 6.34 53.45
CA ALA A 711 20.75 5.82 53.49
C ALA A 711 21.61 6.65 52.52
N ASP A 712 22.91 6.57 52.69
CA ASP A 712 23.95 7.29 51.97
C ASP A 712 25.14 6.35 51.70
N ASP A 713 25.73 6.48 50.52
CA ASP A 713 27.06 5.96 50.18
C ASP A 713 27.81 7.04 49.39
N SER A 714 29.04 7.36 49.82
CA SER A 714 29.81 8.49 49.30
C SER A 714 30.81 8.13 48.20
N TYR A 715 31.06 6.83 47.96
CA TYR A 715 32.06 6.36 47.01
C TYR A 715 31.40 5.99 45.69
N SER A 716 30.49 5.01 45.69
CA SER A 716 29.84 4.51 44.49
C SER A 716 28.34 4.84 44.41
N GLY A 717 27.74 5.31 45.51
CA GLY A 717 26.33 5.67 45.60
C GLY A 717 25.41 4.45 45.63
N ILE A 718 24.13 4.65 45.98
CA ILE A 718 23.19 3.52 46.20
C ILE A 718 22.55 3.07 44.89
N ALA A 719 22.76 1.81 44.51
CA ALA A 719 22.16 1.18 43.35
C ALA A 719 20.79 0.56 43.65
N GLU A 720 20.63 -0.10 44.80
CA GLU A 720 19.41 -0.84 45.13
C GLU A 720 19.05 -0.78 46.62
N TYR A 721 17.75 -0.71 46.93
CA TYR A 721 17.20 -1.08 48.22
C TYR A 721 16.43 -2.40 48.13
N ARG A 722 16.64 -3.28 49.10
CA ARG A 722 15.81 -4.46 49.30
C ARG A 722 15.03 -4.33 50.58
N TYR A 723 13.78 -4.78 50.59
CA TYR A 723 12.93 -4.76 51.77
C TYR A 723 12.31 -6.12 52.08
N ALA A 724 12.05 -6.37 53.36
CA ALA A 724 11.29 -7.50 53.84
C ALA A 724 10.21 -7.03 54.83
N ILE A 725 9.19 -7.86 55.04
CA ILE A 725 8.10 -7.58 55.98
C ILE A 725 7.91 -8.78 56.89
N GLY A 726 7.80 -8.54 58.19
CA GLY A 726 7.57 -9.59 59.15
C GLY A 726 6.84 -9.14 60.41
N THR A 727 6.52 -10.11 61.27
CA THR A 727 5.81 -9.89 62.54
C THR A 727 6.74 -9.49 63.70
N SER A 728 8.06 -9.45 63.46
CA SER A 728 9.09 -8.92 64.36
C SER A 728 10.12 -8.11 63.54
N PRO A 729 10.85 -7.15 64.15
CA PRO A 729 11.88 -6.39 63.45
C PRO A 729 12.89 -7.31 62.75
N GLY A 730 13.06 -7.15 61.43
CA GLY A 730 13.98 -7.96 60.63
C GLY A 730 13.46 -9.34 60.20
N SER A 731 12.27 -9.76 60.66
CA SER A 731 11.66 -11.00 60.21
C SER A 731 11.13 -10.89 58.78
N THR A 732 11.10 -12.02 58.08
CA THR A 732 10.72 -12.13 56.67
C THR A 732 9.48 -13.01 56.45
N ASP A 733 8.75 -13.31 57.52
CA ASP A 733 7.63 -14.27 57.57
C ASP A 733 6.35 -13.79 56.86
N THR A 734 6.24 -12.50 56.55
CA THR A 734 5.12 -11.95 55.76
C THR A 734 5.52 -11.68 54.31
N ARG A 735 6.74 -11.19 54.10
CA ARG A 735 7.35 -11.02 52.78
C ARG A 735 8.86 -11.18 52.92
N THR A 736 9.42 -12.05 52.11
CA THR A 736 10.87 -12.20 52.00
C THR A 736 11.51 -11.00 51.31
N TRP A 737 12.84 -10.90 51.40
CA TRP A 737 13.61 -9.84 50.75
C TRP A 737 13.22 -9.67 49.29
N THR A 738 12.75 -8.48 48.97
CA THR A 738 12.22 -8.08 47.68
C THR A 738 12.90 -6.79 47.24
N SER A 739 13.29 -6.70 45.97
CA SER A 739 13.84 -5.46 45.40
C SER A 739 12.83 -4.31 45.43
N ASN A 740 13.28 -3.12 45.79
CA ASN A 740 12.57 -1.85 45.61
C ASN A 740 13.30 -0.92 44.61
N GLY A 741 14.32 -1.44 43.90
CA GLY A 741 15.24 -0.63 43.11
C GLY A 741 15.85 0.52 43.92
N ALA A 742 16.21 1.61 43.27
CA ALA A 742 16.77 2.80 43.93
C ALA A 742 15.75 3.66 44.71
N SER A 743 14.48 3.23 44.79
CA SER A 743 13.43 4.03 45.46
C SER A 743 13.56 3.97 46.98
N SER A 744 13.55 5.12 47.63
CA SER A 744 13.63 5.26 49.10
C SER A 744 12.27 5.22 49.82
N SER A 745 11.23 4.77 49.11
CA SER A 745 9.88 4.61 49.64
C SER A 745 9.16 3.43 49.01
N LEU A 746 8.16 2.92 49.72
CA LEU A 746 7.47 1.68 49.39
C LEU A 746 5.97 1.79 49.67
N THR A 747 5.17 1.22 48.76
CA THR A 747 3.80 0.75 49.02
C THR A 747 3.70 -0.74 48.68
N ALA A 748 3.84 -1.60 49.69
CA ALA A 748 3.76 -3.04 49.53
C ALA A 748 2.29 -3.47 49.47
N THR A 749 1.84 -4.05 48.34
CA THR A 749 0.48 -4.58 48.14
C THR A 749 0.46 -6.10 48.04
N GLY A 750 -0.72 -6.72 48.10
CA GLY A 750 -0.87 -8.18 47.96
C GLY A 750 -0.37 -8.95 49.18
N LEU A 751 -0.42 -8.33 50.36
CA LEU A 751 -0.07 -8.94 51.63
C LEU A 751 -1.26 -9.71 52.22
N SER A 752 -0.98 -10.65 53.12
CA SER A 752 -1.98 -11.38 53.90
C SER A 752 -1.79 -11.05 55.38
N LEU A 753 -2.23 -9.85 55.77
CA LEU A 753 -2.06 -9.33 57.13
C LEU A 753 -3.29 -9.61 57.98
N ALA A 754 -3.07 -9.84 59.28
CA ALA A 754 -4.14 -10.05 60.24
C ALA A 754 -4.53 -8.72 60.93
N ASN A 755 -5.84 -8.47 61.07
CA ASN A 755 -6.35 -7.36 61.88
C ASN A 755 -5.83 -7.46 63.32
N GLY A 756 -5.42 -6.33 63.90
CA GLY A 756 -4.86 -6.23 65.25
C GLY A 756 -3.38 -6.59 65.38
N ALA A 757 -2.77 -7.26 64.38
CA ALA A 757 -1.36 -7.64 64.38
C ALA A 757 -0.44 -6.47 63.97
N THR A 758 0.82 -6.51 64.41
CA THR A 758 1.85 -5.49 64.11
C THR A 758 2.91 -6.08 63.18
N TYR A 759 3.24 -5.32 62.12
CA TYR A 759 4.20 -5.71 61.11
C TYR A 759 5.33 -4.68 60.98
N TYR A 760 6.52 -5.15 60.68
CA TYR A 760 7.75 -4.35 60.60
C TYR A 760 8.29 -4.42 59.18
N VAL A 761 8.75 -3.28 58.65
CA VAL A 761 9.45 -3.22 57.36
C VAL A 761 10.94 -3.14 57.66
N ALA A 762 11.70 -4.09 57.13
CA ALA A 762 13.16 -4.12 57.19
C ALA A 762 13.75 -3.77 55.82
N VAL A 763 14.87 -3.04 55.80
CA VAL A 763 15.50 -2.53 54.57
C VAL A 763 17.02 -2.67 54.65
N VAL A 764 17.65 -3.08 53.55
CA VAL A 764 19.10 -2.98 53.29
C VAL A 764 19.34 -2.15 52.03
N ALA A 765 20.44 -1.42 51.97
CA ALA A 765 20.94 -0.72 50.79
C ALA A 765 22.11 -1.50 50.18
N ILE A 766 22.22 -1.47 48.86
CA ILE A 766 23.32 -2.04 48.07
C ILE A 766 23.85 -0.90 47.20
N ASP A 767 25.15 -0.65 47.24
CA ASP A 767 25.81 0.36 46.40
C ASP A 767 26.04 -0.12 44.95
N ALA A 768 26.64 0.73 44.13
CA ALA A 768 26.97 0.39 42.75
C ALA A 768 28.14 -0.62 42.64
N ALA A 769 28.97 -0.74 43.68
CA ALA A 769 30.03 -1.75 43.78
C ALA A 769 29.55 -3.11 44.33
N GLY A 770 28.26 -3.22 44.70
CA GLY A 770 27.65 -4.44 45.20
C GLY A 770 27.80 -4.67 46.70
N ASN A 771 28.37 -3.73 47.46
CA ASN A 771 28.46 -3.83 48.92
C ASN A 771 27.08 -3.61 49.55
N GLN A 772 26.74 -4.43 50.54
CA GLN A 772 25.44 -4.37 51.22
C GLN A 772 25.56 -3.76 52.63
N SER A 773 24.69 -2.79 52.92
CA SER A 773 24.57 -2.17 54.25
C SER A 773 24.11 -3.18 55.32
N ALA A 774 24.31 -2.81 56.58
CA ALA A 774 23.54 -3.42 57.67
C ALA A 774 22.03 -3.10 57.54
N MET A 775 21.19 -3.92 58.17
CA MET A 775 19.73 -3.84 58.06
C MET A 775 19.12 -2.78 59.00
N GLY A 776 18.28 -1.92 58.45
CA GLY A 776 17.37 -1.04 59.20
C GLY A 776 15.97 -1.63 59.33
N ALA A 777 15.24 -1.32 60.41
CA ALA A 777 13.85 -1.75 60.59
C ALA A 777 12.96 -0.64 61.15
N SER A 778 11.69 -0.63 60.75
CA SER A 778 10.69 0.34 61.25
C SER A 778 10.29 0.07 62.70
N SER A 779 9.58 1.02 63.33
CA SER A 779 9.03 0.87 64.69
C SER A 779 7.78 -0.03 64.77
N GLY A 780 7.29 -0.54 63.65
CA GLY A 780 6.10 -1.39 63.55
C GLY A 780 4.80 -0.63 63.22
N THR A 781 3.95 -1.27 62.42
CA THR A 781 2.64 -0.78 61.96
C THR A 781 1.56 -1.78 62.36
N LYS A 782 0.57 -1.34 63.14
CA LYS A 782 -0.57 -2.16 63.56
C LYS A 782 -1.69 -2.10 62.51
N VAL A 783 -2.18 -3.25 62.06
CA VAL A 783 -3.29 -3.31 61.10
C VAL A 783 -4.61 -3.14 61.83
N ASP A 784 -5.44 -2.20 61.37
CA ASP A 784 -6.78 -1.98 61.85
C ASP A 784 -7.73 -1.69 60.69
N THR A 785 -8.64 -2.61 60.41
CA THR A 785 -9.64 -2.55 59.35
C THR A 785 -11.06 -2.39 59.90
N THR A 786 -11.20 -2.36 61.22
CA THR A 786 -12.46 -2.24 61.91
C THR A 786 -12.76 -0.78 62.16
N ALA A 787 -14.02 -0.39 61.97
CA ALA A 787 -14.47 0.93 62.41
C ALA A 787 -14.71 0.88 63.93
N PRO A 788 -14.49 1.98 64.66
CA PRO A 788 -14.92 2.11 66.04
C PRO A 788 -16.41 1.76 66.20
N VAL A 789 -16.76 1.00 67.23
CA VAL A 789 -18.16 0.58 67.48
C VAL A 789 -18.71 1.30 68.69
N ILE A 790 -19.89 1.91 68.57
CA ILE A 790 -20.64 2.43 69.73
C ILE A 790 -21.21 1.24 70.52
N THR A 791 -20.80 1.06 71.78
CA THR A 791 -21.10 -0.13 72.61
C THR A 791 -22.08 0.15 73.76
N GLY A 792 -22.33 1.42 74.11
CA GLY A 792 -23.24 1.80 75.21
C GLY A 792 -24.72 1.91 74.83
N PRO A 793 -25.69 1.73 75.77
CA PRO A 793 -27.10 1.99 75.50
C PRO A 793 -27.32 3.49 75.28
N LEU A 794 -28.06 3.88 74.23
CA LEU A 794 -28.72 5.19 74.21
C LEU A 794 -29.70 5.21 75.40
N ALA A 795 -29.31 5.80 76.54
CA ALA A 795 -30.25 6.09 77.59
C ALA A 795 -31.39 6.93 76.98
N GLN A 796 -32.65 6.51 77.17
CA GLN A 796 -33.78 7.26 76.61
C GLN A 796 -33.67 8.73 77.02
N PRO A 797 -33.87 9.68 76.09
CA PRO A 797 -33.61 11.08 76.35
C PRO A 797 -34.47 11.56 77.53
N TRP A 798 -33.84 12.14 78.55
CA TRP A 798 -34.56 12.92 79.55
C TRP A 798 -35.07 14.18 78.85
N THR A 799 -36.35 14.20 78.51
CA THR A 799 -36.96 15.38 77.87
C THR A 799 -37.53 16.31 78.93
N THR A 800 -37.00 17.53 78.97
CA THR A 800 -37.80 18.68 79.42
C THR A 800 -38.40 19.34 78.19
N ARG A 801 -39.24 20.38 78.35
CA ARG A 801 -39.72 21.17 77.20
C ARG A 801 -38.60 21.82 76.37
N THR A 802 -37.35 21.84 76.84
CA THR A 802 -36.24 22.55 76.17
C THR A 802 -34.94 21.77 76.00
N ASN A 803 -34.73 20.60 76.64
CA ASN A 803 -33.43 19.89 76.60
C ASN A 803 -33.57 18.40 76.26
N ILE A 804 -32.59 17.87 75.52
CA ILE A 804 -32.35 16.45 75.22
C ILE A 804 -30.91 16.12 75.67
N SER A 805 -30.73 14.99 76.36
CA SER A 805 -29.41 14.48 76.78
C SER A 805 -29.25 13.01 76.39
N ALA A 806 -28.09 12.64 75.87
CA ALA A 806 -27.71 11.26 75.58
C ALA A 806 -26.26 11.02 76.04
N SER A 807 -25.93 9.76 76.35
CA SER A 807 -24.58 9.30 76.66
C SER A 807 -24.26 8.11 75.79
N TRP A 808 -23.03 8.02 75.30
CA TRP A 808 -22.53 6.91 74.50
C TRP A 808 -21.15 6.49 74.99
N ASP A 809 -20.77 5.27 74.63
CA ASP A 809 -19.43 4.75 74.79
C ASP A 809 -19.08 4.03 73.50
N ALA A 810 -17.79 3.93 73.18
CA ALA A 810 -17.33 3.23 72.01
C ALA A 810 -16.00 2.54 72.24
N ASP A 811 -15.82 1.46 71.50
CA ASP A 811 -14.63 0.63 71.57
C ASP A 811 -14.01 0.52 70.18
N ASP A 812 -12.70 0.70 70.14
CA ASP A 812 -11.83 0.38 69.01
C ASP A 812 -10.57 -0.26 69.59
N PRO A 813 -10.55 -1.60 69.72
CA PRO A 813 -9.47 -2.31 70.39
C PRO A 813 -8.15 -2.27 69.59
N GLU A 814 -8.18 -1.88 68.32
CA GLU A 814 -7.02 -1.92 67.42
C GLU A 814 -6.33 -0.56 67.24
N SER A 815 -7.05 0.54 66.95
CA SER A 815 -6.42 1.86 66.69
C SER A 815 -6.74 2.97 67.68
N TYR A 816 -7.55 2.70 68.71
CA TYR A 816 -8.12 3.70 69.61
C TYR A 816 -9.04 4.69 68.87
N ILE A 817 -9.92 5.33 69.64
CA ILE A 817 -10.82 6.35 69.10
C ILE A 817 -10.10 7.68 69.04
N SER A 818 -10.24 8.38 67.90
CA SER A 818 -9.65 9.71 67.69
C SER A 818 -10.64 10.86 67.94
N ALA A 819 -11.95 10.65 67.72
CA ALA A 819 -13.00 11.64 67.95
C ALA A 819 -14.40 10.98 68.01
N PHE A 820 -15.41 11.74 68.48
CA PHE A 820 -16.84 11.38 68.46
C PHE A 820 -17.67 12.46 67.77
N GLU A 821 -18.73 12.07 67.06
CA GLU A 821 -19.69 13.00 66.44
C GLU A 821 -21.15 12.64 66.79
N TYR A 822 -22.05 13.64 66.91
CA TYR A 822 -23.48 13.42 67.19
C TYR A 822 -24.42 14.23 66.28
N SER A 823 -25.66 13.77 66.10
CA SER A 823 -26.76 14.49 65.41
C SER A 823 -28.11 14.29 66.11
N VAL A 824 -29.09 15.16 65.86
CA VAL A 824 -30.46 15.10 66.42
C VAL A 824 -31.48 15.28 65.30
N GLY A 825 -32.53 14.46 65.28
CA GLY A 825 -33.60 14.56 64.29
C GLY A 825 -34.99 14.24 64.81
N SER A 826 -35.99 14.59 64.00
CA SER A 826 -37.42 14.41 64.28
C SER A 826 -37.89 12.96 64.13
N SER A 827 -37.06 12.08 63.56
CA SER A 827 -37.27 10.64 63.43
C SER A 827 -35.94 9.87 63.53
N ALA A 828 -35.99 8.57 63.76
CA ALA A 828 -34.77 7.76 63.91
C ALA A 828 -33.89 7.82 62.65
N GLY A 829 -32.62 8.18 62.83
CA GLY A 829 -31.65 8.36 61.74
C GLY A 829 -31.74 9.71 61.02
N ALA A 830 -32.71 10.58 61.33
CA ALA A 830 -32.75 11.94 60.83
C ALA A 830 -31.79 12.85 61.61
N ALA A 831 -31.26 13.87 60.94
CA ALA A 831 -30.41 14.90 61.52
C ALA A 831 -30.96 16.32 61.24
N ASP A 832 -32.28 16.42 61.09
CA ASP A 832 -33.00 17.63 60.64
C ASP A 832 -33.20 18.67 61.75
N ILE A 833 -32.86 18.35 63.00
CA ILE A 833 -32.90 19.29 64.13
C ILE A 833 -31.48 19.81 64.42
N VAL A 834 -30.49 18.93 64.50
CA VAL A 834 -29.05 19.23 64.63
C VAL A 834 -28.26 18.30 63.72
N GLY A 835 -27.47 18.86 62.82
CA GLY A 835 -26.55 18.09 61.95
C GLY A 835 -25.40 17.44 62.73
N TRP A 836 -24.63 16.58 62.05
CA TRP A 836 -23.45 15.95 62.64
C TRP A 836 -22.46 17.00 63.18
N THR A 837 -22.10 16.87 64.45
CA THR A 837 -21.24 17.79 65.19
C THR A 837 -20.15 17.00 65.90
N ASP A 838 -18.89 17.30 65.60
CA ASP A 838 -17.72 16.74 66.28
C ASP A 838 -17.56 17.32 67.69
N VAL A 839 -17.33 16.43 68.65
CA VAL A 839 -17.13 16.76 70.07
C VAL A 839 -15.77 16.28 70.60
N GLY A 840 -14.89 15.79 69.72
CA GLY A 840 -13.60 15.20 70.07
C GLY A 840 -13.75 14.04 71.05
N LEU A 841 -12.75 13.78 71.89
CA LEU A 841 -12.76 12.72 72.90
C LEU A 841 -13.44 13.13 74.22
N ALA A 842 -14.20 14.23 74.25
CA ALA A 842 -14.78 14.75 75.50
C ALA A 842 -16.06 13.99 75.89
N LEU A 843 -15.96 13.16 76.93
CA LEU A 843 -17.10 12.62 77.68
C LEU A 843 -17.82 13.79 78.39
N GLY A 844 -19.07 14.08 78.00
CA GLY A 844 -19.98 15.00 78.70
C GLY A 844 -20.96 14.25 79.59
#